data_AF-A0A497NV71-F1
#
_entry.id   AF-A0A497NV71-F1
#
_cell.length_a   1.000
_cell.length_b   1.000
_cell.length_c   1.000
_cell.angle_alpha   90.00
_cell.angle_beta   90.00
_cell.angle_gamma   90.00
#
_symmetry.space_group_name_H-M   'P 1'
#
loop_
_entity.id
_entity.type
_entity.pdbx_description
1 polymer ?
#
loop_
_entity_poly.entity_id
_entity_poly.type
_entity_poly.pdbx_seq_one_letter_code
_entity_poly.pdbx_strand_id
1 'polypeptide(L)'
;MDRPQKDIHFNSTDYNVEPPERVEGYGTDEYASVGLGVEIWKYEEQGYEGDRDGVALRTVVTANTRKGIRYVFQKNRLDEWYDPSELTDTGITGDDDGVWINIPFYVRFYGGPGAQNTSFTYTRVWVSSNGFLCFNEESTSPNPHYLPNFNKPNGVIAVYWTDLDPSGGKITYWNQSDEVFIVAWYNVLNKANGARETFEVVIENRHVGGYPASYAYARGQNVIKFLYKSVSDSAIVGVENQEGSIGTMVPMPLNGKSVQLYPDAPSPEIRELSIIASKQDINAEIAIKHHQPRGYNINWLTQQNDPLSMYDKAFMGVLTLLMTEAADTIDPLGGLSLSILLLTVELAAEAAKATWPAQYLEAKDAGYDQNTAYILASAAYKPLYREGHWPVDAWLATAIDWIFRDSDGLSHTITIQGKLVYYVDGLGNQTLYTDPVTITMTPDIGQTFETAKNVALGTHYGCLDTADRADIYSFDVPASDYVIEISMTPPGSANFDLYLYNPGGNCKESSNHGGNSTEEIKYLAKSGGDWYVNVTWSDWPGGHKLDGVYRLVINVYPAPRLTVLTKTLGGSSFNGVMIWVDSYWDYSPINGLAVLPRTHTIIAKASLQIGDYKYTFQHWENGETNNRRTLNVESNITIIAYYKKEYNPPPSGGCPYVYTWNGSGYMLDNNVLGLSEVSGGSDVEDYYRLEHSMIPYYAGSRFSVYSIMLSEFENEHSYLDQVKLLAVDHPPDVNVALTPEGQILTYTNPSPPVSAIDNYGQDWLPWLLEPDNNYYQGFPGEWLLIDFGNLDVSQTAKLVLRANLEWKKDYCIHVQTLNENGEWTDRTVLRTRYNWSTLIVDLSGYLPNPDGSLKIRLYLAGIHKIDYIGLDTSPQQNIQVYTAPPVLALHSEGGKITWKLLLNDQVYAELLPGQQIQIYFALPNTDKARTFIVYLEGHYQTTK
;
A
#
# COMPACT_ATOMS: atom_id res chain seq x y z
N MET A 1 -14.24 28.05 29.43
CA MET A 1 -13.71 29.08 28.50
C MET A 1 -12.36 28.60 28.07
N ASP A 2 -12.34 28.05 26.87
CA ASP A 2 -11.25 27.28 26.29
C ASP A 2 -10.01 28.14 26.04
N ARG A 3 -8.85 27.64 26.48
CA ARG A 3 -7.55 28.03 25.93
C ARG A 3 -6.99 26.83 25.20
N PRO A 4 -6.56 26.96 23.94
CA PRO A 4 -5.86 25.88 23.24
C PRO A 4 -4.48 25.72 23.88
N GLN A 5 -4.17 24.56 24.46
CA GLN A 5 -2.79 24.18 24.80
C GLN A 5 -2.07 23.82 23.49
N LYS A 6 -1.38 24.81 22.90
CA LYS A 6 -0.45 24.65 21.78
C LYS A 6 0.98 24.84 22.31
N ASP A 7 1.57 23.83 22.95
CA ASP A 7 2.99 23.87 23.35
C ASP A 7 3.79 22.76 22.70
N ILE A 8 4.30 23.07 21.50
CA ILE A 8 5.52 22.51 20.90
C ILE A 8 6.33 23.74 20.49
N HIS A 9 7.59 23.84 20.94
CA HIS A 9 8.59 24.76 20.39
C HIS A 9 9.98 24.13 20.58
N PHE A 10 10.62 23.81 19.46
CA PHE A 10 12.04 23.53 19.28
C PHE A 10 12.59 24.76 18.53
N ASN A 11 13.71 25.35 18.98
CA ASN A 11 14.49 26.28 18.17
C ASN A 11 15.89 25.68 18.05
N SER A 12 16.33 25.31 16.85
CA SER A 12 17.64 24.75 16.55
C SER A 12 18.52 25.73 15.77
N THR A 13 19.83 25.72 16.08
CA THR A 13 20.92 26.02 15.14
C THR A 13 22.18 25.15 15.34
N ASP A 14 22.29 24.28 16.36
CA ASP A 14 23.49 23.44 16.54
C ASP A 14 23.25 21.91 16.75
N TYR A 15 22.05 21.44 17.11
CA TYR A 15 21.80 20.01 17.43
C TYR A 15 20.43 19.45 17.01
N ASN A 16 20.47 18.23 16.47
CA ASN A 16 19.32 17.37 16.18
C ASN A 16 19.06 16.35 17.31
N VAL A 17 17.79 16.11 17.65
CA VAL A 17 17.40 15.11 18.65
C VAL A 17 17.03 13.80 17.94
N GLU A 18 17.79 12.74 18.21
CA GLU A 18 17.44 11.37 17.83
C GLU A 18 16.71 10.68 19.00
N PRO A 19 15.37 10.73 19.10
CA PRO A 19 14.68 9.82 20.00
C PRO A 19 14.97 8.37 19.58
N PRO A 20 14.96 7.42 20.51
CA PRO A 20 15.06 6.00 20.16
C PRO A 20 13.85 5.57 19.30
N GLU A 21 13.98 4.47 18.55
CA GLU A 21 12.89 3.79 17.81
C GLU A 21 11.63 3.55 18.67
N ARG A 22 11.79 3.58 19.99
CA ARG A 22 10.77 3.47 21.01
C ARG A 22 11.12 4.42 22.17
N VAL A 23 10.30 5.44 22.44
CA VAL A 23 10.46 6.32 23.61
C VAL A 23 9.79 5.71 24.87
N GLU A 24 9.82 4.37 24.94
CA GLU A 24 9.21 3.57 25.99
C GLU A 24 10.06 2.32 26.27
N GLY A 25 10.05 1.86 27.52
CA GLY A 25 10.78 0.68 27.97
C GLY A 25 9.89 -0.18 28.86
N TYR A 26 10.19 -1.47 28.97
CA TYR A 26 9.44 -2.36 29.88
C TYR A 26 10.34 -3.43 30.49
N GLY A 27 9.89 -4.02 31.59
CA GLY A 27 10.52 -5.17 32.23
C GLY A 27 9.47 -6.03 32.90
N THR A 28 9.64 -7.34 32.85
CA THR A 28 8.69 -8.28 33.46
C THR A 28 9.41 -9.51 34.00
N ASP A 29 8.88 -10.07 35.09
CA ASP A 29 9.21 -11.40 35.58
C ASP A 29 7.94 -12.23 35.81
N GLU A 30 8.01 -13.26 36.65
CA GLU A 30 6.87 -14.13 36.98
C GLU A 30 5.76 -13.41 37.78
N TYR A 31 6.13 -12.42 38.62
CA TYR A 31 5.24 -11.82 39.62
C TYR A 31 4.85 -10.39 39.30
N ALA A 32 5.73 -9.66 38.63
CA ALA A 32 5.64 -8.22 38.48
C ALA A 32 6.07 -7.77 37.10
N SER A 33 5.66 -6.56 36.78
CA SER A 33 5.83 -6.01 35.45
C SER A 33 5.86 -4.47 35.57
N VAL A 34 6.82 -3.81 34.92
CA VAL A 34 7.10 -2.36 35.00
C VAL A 34 7.28 -1.76 33.61
N GLY A 35 6.69 -0.60 33.36
CA GLY A 35 6.75 0.14 32.09
C GLY A 35 7.29 1.55 32.32
N LEU A 36 7.93 2.11 31.29
CA LEU A 36 8.47 3.48 31.23
C LEU A 36 7.96 4.11 29.94
N GLY A 37 7.42 5.32 30.03
CA GLY A 37 7.18 6.21 28.90
C GLY A 37 7.97 7.51 29.07
N VAL A 38 8.57 8.00 28.00
CA VAL A 38 9.31 9.26 27.97
C VAL A 38 8.80 10.10 26.79
N GLU A 39 8.56 11.38 27.02
CA GLU A 39 8.20 12.38 26.01
C GLU A 39 9.30 13.45 26.00
N ILE A 40 9.77 13.81 24.81
CA ILE A 40 10.58 15.03 24.62
C ILE A 40 9.59 16.19 24.53
N TRP A 41 9.51 17.00 25.59
CA TRP A 41 8.55 18.08 25.69
C TRP A 41 9.03 19.35 24.98
N LYS A 42 10.33 19.66 25.09
CA LYS A 42 10.90 20.92 24.59
C LYS A 42 12.39 20.79 24.36
N TYR A 43 12.92 21.56 23.42
CA TYR A 43 14.33 21.91 23.34
C TYR A 43 14.45 23.44 23.23
N GLU A 44 15.38 24.04 23.95
CA GLU A 44 15.77 25.44 23.75
C GLU A 44 17.27 25.53 23.55
N GLU A 45 17.65 26.16 22.45
CA GLU A 45 19.00 26.63 22.20
C GLU A 45 19.18 28.03 22.81
N GLN A 46 20.26 28.20 23.57
CA GLN A 46 20.66 29.48 24.19
C GLN A 46 19.51 30.20 24.93
N GLY A 47 18.65 29.43 25.61
CA GLY A 47 17.44 29.98 26.22
C GLY A 47 16.84 29.18 27.37
N TYR A 48 17.38 28.00 27.71
CA TYR A 48 16.78 27.12 28.71
C TYR A 48 16.93 27.68 30.13
N GLU A 49 18.18 27.89 30.57
CA GLU A 49 18.53 28.57 31.83
C GLU A 49 19.68 29.54 31.58
N GLY A 50 19.34 30.73 31.07
CA GLY A 50 20.30 31.70 30.55
C GLY A 50 20.68 31.35 29.12
N ASP A 51 21.97 31.50 28.77
CA ASP A 51 22.50 31.25 27.42
C ASP A 51 22.89 29.77 27.20
N ARG A 52 22.17 28.83 27.84
CA ARG A 52 22.46 27.39 27.77
C ARG A 52 21.42 26.64 26.97
N ASP A 53 21.88 25.57 26.31
CA ASP A 53 21.01 24.66 25.59
C ASP A 53 20.38 23.66 26.56
N GLY A 54 19.17 23.18 26.27
CA GLY A 54 18.56 22.15 27.11
C GLY A 54 17.33 21.51 26.51
N VAL A 55 17.12 20.23 26.87
CA VAL A 55 15.94 19.44 26.55
C VAL A 55 15.10 19.23 27.81
N ALA A 56 13.82 19.55 27.71
CA ALA A 56 12.82 19.17 28.71
C ALA A 56 12.20 17.81 28.33
N LEU A 57 12.21 16.87 29.26
CA LEU A 57 11.58 15.56 29.11
C LEU A 57 10.44 15.43 30.12
N ARG A 58 9.39 14.71 29.75
CA ARG A 58 8.35 14.22 30.67
C ARG A 58 8.43 12.71 30.72
N THR A 59 8.36 12.16 31.92
CA THR A 59 8.63 10.74 32.15
C THR A 59 7.56 10.15 33.05
N VAL A 60 7.18 8.91 32.79
CA VAL A 60 6.22 8.15 33.59
C VAL A 60 6.67 6.70 33.72
N VAL A 61 6.60 6.16 34.92
CA VAL A 61 6.82 4.74 35.20
C VAL A 61 5.57 4.15 35.81
N THR A 62 5.11 3.02 35.26
CA THR A 62 3.95 2.26 35.73
C THR A 62 4.39 0.89 36.21
N ALA A 63 3.73 0.34 37.22
CA ALA A 63 3.96 -1.03 37.68
C ALA A 63 2.66 -1.77 37.98
N ASN A 64 2.71 -3.08 37.77
CA ASN A 64 1.62 -4.01 38.05
C ASN A 64 2.20 -5.35 38.57
N THR A 65 1.63 -5.86 39.65
CA THR A 65 2.01 -7.15 40.26
C THR A 65 0.86 -8.17 40.22
N ARG A 66 -0.29 -7.85 39.61
CA ARG A 66 -1.43 -8.77 39.49
C ARG A 66 -1.10 -10.02 38.68
N LYS A 67 -0.08 -9.95 37.80
CA LYS A 67 0.46 -11.10 37.06
C LYS A 67 0.88 -12.27 37.96
N GLY A 68 1.40 -11.98 39.15
CA GLY A 68 1.78 -12.97 40.13
C GLY A 68 0.63 -13.52 40.98
N ILE A 69 -0.60 -13.06 40.78
CA ILE A 69 -1.77 -13.52 41.53
C ILE A 69 -2.47 -14.61 40.71
N ARG A 70 -2.36 -15.86 41.15
CA ARG A 70 -3.00 -17.01 40.50
C ARG A 70 -3.87 -17.76 41.50
N TYR A 71 -4.93 -18.35 41.00
CA TYR A 71 -5.79 -19.26 41.76
C TYR A 71 -5.51 -20.69 41.33
N VAL A 72 -5.46 -21.62 42.27
CA VAL A 72 -5.54 -23.06 41.99
C VAL A 72 -6.78 -23.62 42.66
N PHE A 73 -7.20 -24.80 42.22
CA PHE A 73 -8.39 -25.44 42.75
C PHE A 73 -8.08 -26.79 43.39
N GLN A 74 -8.90 -27.15 44.38
CA GLN A 74 -8.95 -28.47 44.99
C GLN A 74 -10.40 -28.96 45.03
N LYS A 75 -10.61 -30.23 44.64
CA LYS A 75 -11.92 -30.89 44.74
C LYS A 75 -12.07 -31.55 46.12
N ASN A 76 -13.18 -31.29 46.79
CA ASN A 76 -13.49 -31.83 48.11
C ASN A 76 -14.84 -32.57 48.12
N ARG A 77 -15.12 -33.28 49.21
CA ARG A 77 -16.52 -33.70 49.51
C ARG A 77 -17.35 -32.45 49.72
N LEU A 78 -18.66 -32.51 49.44
CA LEU A 78 -19.56 -31.39 49.69
C LEU A 78 -19.32 -30.83 51.09
N ASP A 79 -19.00 -29.55 51.15
CA ASP A 79 -18.80 -28.80 52.38
C ASP A 79 -20.18 -28.50 53.01
N GLU A 80 -20.22 -27.77 54.12
CA GLU A 80 -21.49 -27.33 54.71
C GLU A 80 -22.33 -26.56 53.68
N TRP A 81 -23.54 -27.06 53.43
CA TRP A 81 -24.49 -26.51 52.46
C TRP A 81 -25.44 -25.55 53.15
N TYR A 82 -25.57 -24.33 52.63
CA TYR A 82 -26.49 -23.34 53.19
C TYR A 82 -27.88 -23.48 52.57
N ASP A 83 -28.91 -23.61 53.41
CA ASP A 83 -30.27 -23.80 52.90
C ASP A 83 -30.78 -22.48 52.28
N PRO A 84 -31.17 -22.46 50.98
CA PRO A 84 -31.67 -21.24 50.34
C PRO A 84 -32.96 -20.68 50.96
N SER A 85 -33.63 -21.40 51.87
CA SER A 85 -34.75 -20.87 52.66
C SER A 85 -34.32 -19.98 53.84
N GLU A 86 -33.06 -20.05 54.24
CA GLU A 86 -32.46 -19.23 55.31
C GLU A 86 -31.72 -17.99 54.76
N LEU A 87 -31.64 -17.87 53.43
CA LEU A 87 -30.96 -16.81 52.70
C LEU A 87 -31.91 -15.71 52.24
N THR A 88 -31.35 -14.51 51.96
CA THR A 88 -32.12 -13.37 51.45
C THR A 88 -32.35 -13.52 49.95
N ASP A 89 -33.56 -13.23 49.46
CA ASP A 89 -33.88 -13.25 48.03
C ASP A 89 -33.19 -12.10 47.30
N THR A 90 -32.58 -12.38 46.16
CA THR A 90 -31.94 -11.36 45.30
C THR A 90 -32.96 -10.49 44.56
N GLY A 91 -34.18 -11.01 44.35
CA GLY A 91 -35.22 -10.36 43.53
C GLY A 91 -35.07 -10.62 42.02
N ILE A 92 -34.06 -11.38 41.59
CA ILE A 92 -33.89 -11.80 40.20
C ILE A 92 -35.00 -12.81 39.88
N THR A 93 -35.86 -12.49 38.92
CA THR A 93 -37.04 -13.32 38.58
C THR A 93 -37.15 -13.68 37.11
N GLY A 94 -36.41 -12.97 36.23
CA GLY A 94 -36.42 -13.18 34.80
C GLY A 94 -35.15 -13.88 34.29
N ASP A 95 -35.26 -14.33 33.04
CA ASP A 95 -34.12 -14.75 32.21
C ASP A 95 -33.20 -13.55 31.90
N ASP A 96 -31.90 -13.79 31.75
CA ASP A 96 -30.86 -12.77 31.49
C ASP A 96 -30.93 -11.52 32.41
N ASP A 97 -31.18 -11.72 33.71
CA ASP A 97 -31.38 -10.67 34.72
C ASP A 97 -30.25 -10.69 35.79
N GLY A 98 -30.08 -9.61 36.56
CA GLY A 98 -29.00 -9.51 37.54
C GLY A 98 -29.12 -8.34 38.52
N VAL A 99 -28.33 -8.38 39.60
CA VAL A 99 -28.36 -7.35 40.64
C VAL A 99 -27.01 -7.15 41.35
N TRP A 100 -26.71 -5.91 41.73
CA TRP A 100 -25.58 -5.59 42.61
C TRP A 100 -25.89 -5.90 44.07
N ILE A 101 -24.97 -6.61 44.73
CA ILE A 101 -25.08 -6.97 46.15
C ILE A 101 -23.86 -6.48 46.91
N ASN A 102 -24.08 -5.73 47.99
CA ASN A 102 -23.02 -5.31 48.90
C ASN A 102 -22.46 -6.50 49.69
N ILE A 103 -21.13 -6.58 49.71
CA ILE A 103 -20.36 -7.59 50.43
C ILE A 103 -20.02 -6.99 51.82
N PRO A 104 -20.17 -7.76 52.91
CA PRO A 104 -19.98 -7.24 54.27
C PRO A 104 -18.51 -6.93 54.62
N PHE A 105 -17.58 -7.44 53.81
CA PHE A 105 -16.14 -7.23 53.96
C PHE A 105 -15.48 -6.93 52.61
N TYR A 106 -14.23 -6.47 52.65
CA TYR A 106 -13.43 -6.24 51.45
C TYR A 106 -12.95 -7.54 50.83
N VAL A 107 -13.33 -7.81 49.57
CA VAL A 107 -12.88 -8.99 48.82
C VAL A 107 -11.64 -8.65 48.00
N ARG A 108 -10.56 -9.38 48.23
CA ARG A 108 -9.39 -9.46 47.35
C ARG A 108 -9.55 -10.64 46.41
N PHE A 109 -9.82 -10.32 45.15
CA PHE A 109 -9.90 -11.28 44.06
C PHE A 109 -9.08 -10.73 42.89
N TYR A 110 -8.04 -11.45 42.48
CA TYR A 110 -6.99 -10.98 41.55
C TYR A 110 -6.40 -9.59 41.89
N GLY A 111 -6.41 -9.23 43.17
CA GLY A 111 -5.98 -7.92 43.64
C GLY A 111 -6.78 -6.77 43.03
N GLY A 112 -8.11 -6.96 42.89
CA GLY A 112 -9.09 -6.17 42.14
C GLY A 112 -8.89 -4.65 42.05
N PRO A 113 -9.64 -3.94 41.19
CA PRO A 113 -9.53 -2.51 40.97
C PRO A 113 -9.52 -1.67 42.24
N GLY A 114 -10.00 -2.20 43.37
CA GLY A 114 -10.16 -1.43 44.57
C GLY A 114 -11.56 -0.89 44.59
N ALA A 115 -12.27 -1.38 45.58
CA ALA A 115 -13.70 -1.30 45.76
C ALA A 115 -14.24 0.01 45.20
N GLN A 116 -14.83 -0.06 44.00
CA GLN A 116 -15.45 1.08 43.31
C GLN A 116 -14.88 2.42 43.77
N ASN A 117 -13.59 2.66 43.45
CA ASN A 117 -12.75 3.81 43.84
C ASN A 117 -11.70 3.60 44.98
N THR A 118 -11.17 2.39 45.20
CA THR A 118 -9.92 2.24 45.99
C THR A 118 -8.85 1.57 45.12
N SER A 119 -7.78 1.02 45.67
CA SER A 119 -6.87 0.08 45.00
C SER A 119 -7.05 -1.29 45.66
N PHE A 120 -6.91 -2.43 44.97
CA PHE A 120 -6.72 -3.81 45.50
C PHE A 120 -7.90 -4.63 46.13
N THR A 121 -9.14 -4.15 46.21
CA THR A 121 -10.32 -4.85 46.83
C THR A 121 -11.65 -4.68 46.07
N TYR A 122 -12.73 -5.33 46.51
CA TYR A 122 -14.12 -5.14 46.07
C TYR A 122 -15.07 -5.02 47.27
N THR A 123 -16.15 -4.24 47.15
CA THR A 123 -17.18 -4.03 48.21
C THR A 123 -18.59 -4.45 47.80
N ARG A 124 -18.85 -4.68 46.52
CA ARG A 124 -20.08 -5.29 46.02
C ARG A 124 -19.74 -6.14 44.81
N VAL A 125 -20.66 -7.04 44.47
CA VAL A 125 -20.55 -7.95 43.33
C VAL A 125 -21.87 -7.97 42.57
N TRP A 126 -21.79 -8.08 41.24
CA TRP A 126 -22.94 -8.32 40.38
C TRP A 126 -23.24 -9.82 40.38
N VAL A 127 -24.48 -10.17 40.71
CA VAL A 127 -25.01 -11.54 40.63
C VAL A 127 -25.84 -11.66 39.37
N SER A 128 -25.51 -12.62 38.50
CA SER A 128 -26.22 -12.89 37.25
C SER A 128 -27.15 -14.10 37.39
N SER A 129 -28.30 -14.06 36.68
CA SER A 129 -29.19 -15.21 36.52
C SER A 129 -28.45 -16.42 35.95
N ASN A 130 -27.50 -16.17 35.06
CA ASN A 130 -26.71 -17.14 34.29
C ASN A 130 -25.56 -17.82 35.06
N GLY A 131 -25.65 -17.87 36.40
CA GLY A 131 -24.81 -18.74 37.23
C GLY A 131 -23.37 -18.27 37.47
N PHE A 132 -23.10 -16.98 37.29
CA PHE A 132 -21.81 -16.37 37.55
C PHE A 132 -21.92 -15.08 38.37
N LEU A 133 -20.80 -14.68 38.97
CA LEU A 133 -20.61 -13.37 39.59
C LEU A 133 -19.63 -12.54 38.77
N CYS A 134 -19.83 -11.23 38.71
CA CYS A 134 -18.89 -10.29 38.08
C CYS A 134 -18.66 -9.08 38.99
N PHE A 135 -17.44 -8.56 39.05
CA PHE A 135 -17.14 -7.41 39.91
C PHE A 135 -17.08 -6.06 39.18
N ASN A 136 -17.03 -6.07 37.85
CA ASN A 136 -16.69 -4.87 37.07
C ASN A 136 -17.82 -4.36 36.18
N GLU A 137 -18.84 -5.17 35.92
CA GLU A 137 -19.90 -4.86 34.97
C GLU A 137 -21.21 -5.59 35.28
N GLU A 138 -22.30 -5.06 34.74
CA GLU A 138 -23.68 -5.56 34.90
C GLU A 138 -24.00 -6.58 33.79
N SER A 139 -23.15 -7.60 33.65
CA SER A 139 -23.30 -8.60 32.59
C SER A 139 -24.29 -9.71 32.96
N THR A 140 -25.12 -10.07 32.00
CA THR A 140 -26.06 -11.20 32.09
C THR A 140 -25.88 -12.16 30.91
N SER A 141 -24.69 -12.25 30.30
CA SER A 141 -24.47 -13.09 29.11
C SER A 141 -24.87 -14.57 29.32
N PRO A 142 -25.77 -15.14 28.51
CA PRO A 142 -26.12 -16.57 28.56
C PRO A 142 -25.11 -17.45 27.83
N ASN A 143 -24.17 -16.85 27.09
CA ASN A 143 -23.19 -17.57 26.27
C ASN A 143 -21.83 -17.60 26.98
N PRO A 144 -21.47 -18.70 27.66
CA PRO A 144 -20.19 -18.80 28.35
C PRO A 144 -19.04 -19.02 27.36
N HIS A 145 -17.85 -18.55 27.73
CA HIS A 145 -16.60 -18.80 27.00
C HIS A 145 -15.55 -19.44 27.92
N TYR A 146 -14.53 -20.07 27.33
CA TYR A 146 -13.43 -20.65 28.11
C TYR A 146 -12.61 -19.57 28.81
N LEU A 147 -12.23 -19.81 30.06
CA LEU A 147 -11.46 -18.88 30.90
C LEU A 147 -9.97 -19.29 30.94
N PRO A 148 -9.02 -18.33 30.90
CA PRO A 148 -9.21 -16.89 30.76
C PRO A 148 -9.58 -16.47 29.33
N ASN A 149 -10.35 -15.38 29.18
CA ASN A 149 -10.69 -14.80 27.89
C ASN A 149 -10.64 -13.27 27.91
N PHE A 150 -10.07 -12.63 26.89
CA PHE A 150 -10.11 -11.16 26.80
C PHE A 150 -11.52 -10.60 26.53
N ASN A 151 -12.45 -11.42 26.02
CA ASN A 151 -13.82 -11.00 25.74
C ASN A 151 -14.64 -10.85 27.02
N LYS A 152 -15.37 -9.72 27.15
CA LYS A 152 -16.30 -9.49 28.28
C LYS A 152 -17.38 -10.61 28.39
N PRO A 153 -17.89 -10.91 29.60
CA PRO A 153 -17.52 -10.28 30.87
C PRO A 153 -16.20 -10.74 31.47
N ASN A 154 -15.48 -9.85 32.16
CA ASN A 154 -14.22 -10.14 32.87
C ASN A 154 -14.32 -9.90 34.39
N GLY A 155 -13.34 -10.36 35.16
CA GLY A 155 -13.40 -10.31 36.63
C GLY A 155 -14.50 -11.22 37.14
N VAL A 156 -14.61 -12.40 36.52
CA VAL A 156 -15.73 -13.32 36.66
C VAL A 156 -15.39 -14.43 37.65
N ILE A 157 -16.38 -14.78 38.47
CA ILE A 157 -16.45 -16.05 39.19
C ILE A 157 -17.57 -16.87 38.53
N ALA A 158 -17.20 -17.76 37.62
CA ALA A 158 -18.12 -18.64 36.91
C ALA A 158 -18.38 -19.88 37.79
N VAL A 159 -19.43 -19.81 38.61
CA VAL A 159 -19.81 -20.91 39.50
C VAL A 159 -20.41 -22.06 38.69
N TYR A 160 -21.32 -21.73 37.78
CA TYR A 160 -21.94 -22.63 36.83
C TYR A 160 -22.47 -21.81 35.65
N TRP A 161 -21.57 -21.28 34.82
CA TRP A 161 -21.94 -20.34 33.78
C TRP A 161 -22.53 -21.03 32.56
N THR A 162 -23.82 -20.81 32.33
CA THR A 162 -24.61 -21.27 31.18
C THR A 162 -25.90 -20.44 31.07
N ASP A 163 -26.76 -20.73 30.08
CA ASP A 163 -28.07 -20.09 29.88
C ASP A 163 -29.10 -20.63 30.92
N LEU A 164 -29.30 -19.87 31.99
CA LEU A 164 -30.13 -20.21 33.14
C LEU A 164 -31.33 -19.27 33.29
N ASP A 165 -32.51 -19.85 33.45
CA ASP A 165 -33.77 -19.16 33.72
C ASP A 165 -34.24 -19.43 35.17
N PRO A 166 -34.23 -18.42 36.06
CA PRO A 166 -34.71 -18.52 37.44
C PRO A 166 -36.20 -18.84 37.59
N SER A 167 -36.99 -18.83 36.51
CA SER A 167 -38.43 -19.12 36.54
C SER A 167 -38.76 -20.47 37.20
N GLY A 168 -39.49 -20.40 38.32
CA GLY A 168 -39.84 -21.57 39.15
C GLY A 168 -38.72 -22.09 40.06
N GLY A 169 -37.60 -21.37 40.13
CA GLY A 169 -36.53 -21.48 41.12
C GLY A 169 -36.38 -20.16 41.88
N LYS A 170 -35.21 -19.96 42.50
CA LYS A 170 -34.83 -18.69 43.14
C LYS A 170 -33.31 -18.54 43.22
N ILE A 171 -32.85 -17.29 43.26
CA ILE A 171 -31.45 -16.94 43.53
C ILE A 171 -31.43 -16.15 44.84
N THR A 172 -30.62 -16.61 45.79
CA THR A 172 -30.55 -16.05 47.14
C THR A 172 -29.11 -15.75 47.55
N TYR A 173 -28.92 -14.92 48.58
CA TYR A 173 -27.60 -14.54 49.07
C TYR A 173 -27.55 -14.37 50.59
N TRP A 174 -26.34 -14.39 51.14
CA TRP A 174 -26.03 -14.04 52.53
C TRP A 174 -24.94 -12.99 52.58
N ASN A 175 -25.21 -11.87 53.25
CA ASN A 175 -24.25 -10.78 53.45
C ASN A 175 -24.24 -10.23 54.89
N GLN A 176 -24.67 -11.03 55.86
CA GLN A 176 -24.84 -10.60 57.26
C GLN A 176 -23.67 -11.04 58.17
N SER A 177 -22.59 -11.59 57.60
CA SER A 177 -21.41 -12.07 58.32
C SER A 177 -20.13 -11.48 57.74
N ASP A 178 -19.20 -11.07 58.60
CA ASP A 178 -17.86 -10.65 58.16
C ASP A 178 -16.95 -11.83 57.81
N GLU A 179 -17.39 -13.09 58.01
CA GLU A 179 -16.61 -14.31 57.73
C GLU A 179 -16.88 -14.88 56.34
N VAL A 180 -18.11 -14.78 55.83
CA VAL A 180 -18.51 -15.38 54.55
C VAL A 180 -19.55 -14.54 53.82
N PHE A 181 -19.44 -14.52 52.49
CA PHE A 181 -20.47 -14.04 51.58
C PHE A 181 -20.93 -15.19 50.69
N ILE A 182 -22.24 -15.38 50.56
CA ILE A 182 -22.81 -16.57 49.90
C ILE A 182 -23.80 -16.14 48.83
N VAL A 183 -23.81 -16.83 47.69
CA VAL A 183 -24.86 -16.74 46.67
C VAL A 183 -25.26 -18.14 46.22
N ALA A 184 -26.55 -18.43 46.18
CA ALA A 184 -27.11 -19.74 45.84
C ALA A 184 -28.14 -19.63 44.72
N TRP A 185 -28.01 -20.50 43.71
CA TRP A 185 -29.02 -20.74 42.67
C TRP A 185 -29.75 -22.02 43.03
N TYR A 186 -31.06 -21.94 43.27
CA TYR A 186 -31.87 -23.06 43.71
C TYR A 186 -32.97 -23.39 42.71
N ASN A 187 -32.94 -24.63 42.21
CA ASN A 187 -33.92 -25.18 41.29
C ASN A 187 -34.12 -24.32 40.02
N VAL A 188 -33.04 -23.71 39.53
CA VAL A 188 -33.02 -22.80 38.36
C VAL A 188 -32.97 -23.63 37.07
N LEU A 189 -33.77 -23.27 36.06
CA LEU A 189 -33.85 -24.04 34.81
C LEU A 189 -32.61 -23.79 33.96
N ASN A 190 -31.92 -24.84 33.54
CA ASN A 190 -30.90 -24.78 32.51
C ASN A 190 -31.55 -24.93 31.14
N LYS A 191 -31.56 -23.85 30.35
CA LYS A 191 -32.22 -23.84 29.03
C LYS A 191 -31.49 -24.69 28.00
N ALA A 192 -30.21 -24.97 28.19
CA ALA A 192 -29.43 -25.79 27.27
C ALA A 192 -29.86 -27.28 27.29
N ASN A 193 -30.40 -27.78 28.41
CA ASN A 193 -30.74 -29.20 28.54
C ASN A 193 -32.06 -29.51 29.28
N GLY A 194 -32.75 -28.49 29.80
CA GLY A 194 -34.02 -28.61 30.52
C GLY A 194 -33.91 -29.15 31.95
N ALA A 195 -32.70 -29.38 32.47
CA ALA A 195 -32.49 -29.77 33.86
C ALA A 195 -32.71 -28.59 34.82
N ARG A 196 -32.97 -28.88 36.10
CA ARG A 196 -33.00 -27.87 37.15
C ARG A 196 -31.76 -27.97 38.02
N GLU A 197 -31.00 -26.89 38.03
CA GLU A 197 -29.69 -26.81 38.65
C GLU A 197 -29.79 -26.21 40.05
N THR A 198 -28.96 -26.70 40.97
CA THR A 198 -28.86 -26.24 42.36
C THR A 198 -27.41 -26.27 42.81
N PHE A 199 -26.85 -25.08 42.99
CA PHE A 199 -25.45 -24.84 43.32
C PHE A 199 -25.29 -23.52 44.08
N GLU A 200 -24.18 -23.33 44.79
CA GLU A 200 -23.87 -22.10 45.50
C GLU A 200 -22.37 -21.77 45.47
N VAL A 201 -22.06 -20.51 45.72
CA VAL A 201 -20.70 -20.00 45.91
C VAL A 201 -20.56 -19.37 47.27
N VAL A 202 -19.44 -19.64 47.94
CA VAL A 202 -19.04 -19.03 49.20
C VAL A 202 -17.71 -18.31 49.00
N ILE A 203 -17.67 -17.02 49.29
CA ILE A 203 -16.44 -16.23 49.38
C ILE A 203 -16.09 -16.11 50.86
N GLU A 204 -14.97 -16.69 51.27
CA GLU A 204 -14.52 -16.69 52.66
C GLU A 204 -13.63 -15.49 52.94
N ASN A 205 -13.91 -14.76 54.01
CA ASN A 205 -13.03 -13.74 54.54
C ASN A 205 -11.89 -14.38 55.33
N ARG A 206 -10.71 -14.43 54.71
CA ARG A 206 -9.51 -14.99 55.32
C ARG A 206 -8.95 -14.15 56.47
N HIS A 207 -9.48 -12.95 56.71
CA HIS A 207 -9.00 -11.99 57.72
C HIS A 207 -9.78 -12.03 59.03
N VAL A 208 -10.78 -12.91 59.16
CA VAL A 208 -11.59 -13.07 60.37
C VAL A 208 -11.65 -14.55 60.75
N GLY A 209 -11.34 -14.87 62.01
CA GLY A 209 -11.53 -16.19 62.61
C GLY A 209 -10.31 -17.13 62.54
N GLY A 210 -9.56 -17.25 63.65
CA GLY A 210 -8.82 -18.45 64.09
C GLY A 210 -7.86 -19.21 63.16
N TYR A 211 -7.68 -18.83 61.89
CA TYR A 211 -6.77 -19.50 60.96
C TYR A 211 -5.35 -19.46 61.54
N PRO A 212 -4.56 -20.56 61.44
CA PRO A 212 -3.19 -20.56 61.93
C PRO A 212 -2.42 -19.37 61.34
N ALA A 213 -1.53 -18.75 62.11
CA ALA A 213 -0.71 -17.63 61.63
C ALA A 213 0.07 -17.96 60.34
N SER A 214 0.26 -19.24 60.02
CA SER A 214 0.83 -19.73 58.76
C SER A 214 -0.10 -19.65 57.54
N TYR A 215 -1.42 -19.49 57.75
CA TYR A 215 -2.42 -19.31 56.70
C TYR A 215 -3.01 -17.89 56.68
N ALA A 216 -2.87 -17.14 57.78
CA ALA A 216 -3.15 -15.71 57.86
C ALA A 216 -2.00 -14.91 57.22
N TYR A 217 -1.75 -15.12 55.94
CA TYR A 217 -0.98 -14.14 55.19
C TYR A 217 -1.81 -12.86 55.19
N ALA A 218 -1.40 -11.83 55.94
CA ALA A 218 -2.05 -10.52 56.05
C ALA A 218 -2.21 -9.76 54.70
N ARG A 219 -1.99 -10.47 53.59
CA ARG A 219 -1.72 -10.02 52.21
C ARG A 219 -2.42 -10.90 51.17
N GLY A 220 -3.19 -11.92 51.58
CA GLY A 220 -3.71 -12.98 50.71
C GLY A 220 -5.03 -12.67 50.01
N GLN A 221 -5.23 -13.27 48.84
CA GLN A 221 -6.54 -13.30 48.15
C GLN A 221 -7.56 -14.13 48.94
N ASN A 222 -8.84 -13.80 48.78
CA ASN A 222 -9.95 -14.55 49.39
C ASN A 222 -10.08 -15.94 48.76
N VAL A 223 -10.50 -16.90 49.58
CA VAL A 223 -10.83 -18.26 49.14
C VAL A 223 -12.26 -18.27 48.62
N ILE A 224 -12.48 -18.98 47.51
CA ILE A 224 -13.79 -19.09 46.86
C ILE A 224 -14.15 -20.57 46.80
N LYS A 225 -15.35 -20.94 47.23
CA LYS A 225 -15.84 -22.33 47.19
C LYS A 225 -17.08 -22.40 46.30
N PHE A 226 -17.09 -23.36 45.38
CA PHE A 226 -18.26 -23.74 44.59
C PHE A 226 -18.83 -25.03 45.16
N LEU A 227 -20.12 -25.09 45.43
CA LEU A 227 -20.79 -26.25 46.00
C LEU A 227 -21.91 -26.72 45.06
N TYR A 228 -21.95 -28.01 44.76
CA TYR A 228 -22.87 -28.57 43.77
C TYR A 228 -23.78 -29.65 44.38
N LYS A 229 -25.08 -29.37 44.46
CA LYS A 229 -26.08 -30.32 44.99
C LYS A 229 -26.74 -31.13 43.89
N SER A 230 -27.19 -30.46 42.83
CA SER A 230 -27.80 -31.06 41.65
C SER A 230 -27.44 -30.23 40.43
N VAL A 231 -26.49 -30.69 39.62
CA VAL A 231 -26.01 -30.03 38.41
C VAL A 231 -25.80 -31.02 37.28
N SER A 232 -26.00 -30.56 36.04
CA SER A 232 -25.56 -31.26 34.81
C SER A 232 -24.13 -30.88 34.39
N ASP A 233 -23.58 -31.47 33.34
CA ASP A 233 -22.20 -31.29 32.86
C ASP A 233 -22.04 -30.24 31.73
N SER A 234 -22.92 -29.23 31.67
CA SER A 234 -23.08 -28.34 30.51
C SER A 234 -22.70 -26.86 30.73
N ALA A 235 -21.82 -26.57 31.70
CA ALA A 235 -21.45 -25.19 32.07
C ALA A 235 -19.94 -24.96 32.08
N ILE A 236 -19.54 -23.69 31.95
CA ILE A 236 -18.18 -23.24 32.24
C ILE A 236 -18.08 -22.96 33.75
N VAL A 237 -17.00 -23.46 34.34
CA VAL A 237 -16.70 -23.30 35.76
C VAL A 237 -15.26 -22.82 35.93
N GLY A 238 -15.08 -21.75 36.69
CA GLY A 238 -13.75 -21.21 36.95
C GLY A 238 -13.79 -19.78 37.46
N VAL A 239 -12.62 -19.16 37.46
CA VAL A 239 -12.42 -17.75 37.83
C VAL A 239 -11.46 -17.09 36.85
N GLU A 240 -11.59 -15.78 36.66
CA GLU A 240 -10.62 -14.99 35.91
C GLU A 240 -10.50 -13.56 36.45
N ASN A 241 -9.39 -12.91 36.11
CA ASN A 241 -9.13 -11.53 36.47
C ASN A 241 -9.94 -10.53 35.62
N GLN A 242 -9.92 -9.28 36.05
CA GLN A 242 -10.59 -8.16 35.40
C GLN A 242 -10.12 -7.86 33.97
N GLU A 243 -8.95 -8.33 33.57
CA GLU A 243 -8.43 -8.19 32.21
C GLU A 243 -8.73 -9.39 31.28
N GLY A 244 -9.19 -10.52 31.83
CA GLY A 244 -9.35 -11.74 31.04
C GLY A 244 -8.04 -12.39 30.59
N SER A 245 -6.92 -12.01 31.22
CA SER A 245 -5.56 -12.46 30.88
C SER A 245 -5.06 -13.60 31.77
N ILE A 246 -5.66 -13.78 32.95
CA ILE A 246 -5.28 -14.80 33.94
C ILE A 246 -6.55 -15.40 34.51
N GLY A 247 -6.64 -16.73 34.50
CA GLY A 247 -7.81 -17.44 34.97
C GLY A 247 -7.52 -18.90 35.27
N THR A 248 -8.45 -19.52 35.99
CA THR A 248 -8.37 -20.90 36.44
C THR A 248 -9.68 -21.60 36.12
N MET A 249 -9.64 -22.46 35.12
CA MET A 249 -10.73 -23.37 34.81
C MET A 249 -10.78 -24.55 35.77
N VAL A 250 -12.00 -24.94 36.11
CA VAL A 250 -12.28 -26.09 36.97
C VAL A 250 -12.90 -27.21 36.11
N PRO A 251 -12.47 -28.47 36.25
CA PRO A 251 -13.07 -29.59 35.52
C PRO A 251 -14.51 -29.83 35.98
N MET A 252 -15.36 -30.30 35.05
CA MET A 252 -16.82 -30.52 35.16
C MET A 252 -17.38 -30.63 36.60
N PRO A 253 -18.42 -29.86 36.92
CA PRO A 253 -19.05 -29.87 38.23
C PRO A 253 -19.73 -31.22 38.50
N LEU A 254 -19.71 -31.68 39.74
CA LEU A 254 -20.18 -33.02 40.12
C LEU A 254 -21.08 -32.94 41.35
N ASN A 255 -22.21 -33.66 41.31
CA ASN A 255 -23.16 -33.73 42.41
C ASN A 255 -22.51 -34.24 43.70
N GLY A 256 -22.79 -33.57 44.82
CA GLY A 256 -22.25 -33.90 46.14
C GLY A 256 -20.75 -33.61 46.29
N LYS A 257 -20.21 -32.69 45.48
CA LYS A 257 -18.83 -32.21 45.56
C LYS A 257 -18.78 -30.70 45.76
N SER A 258 -17.66 -30.25 46.30
CA SER A 258 -17.28 -28.84 46.29
C SER A 258 -15.93 -28.66 45.59
N VAL A 259 -15.71 -27.46 45.07
CA VAL A 259 -14.42 -27.03 44.55
C VAL A 259 -14.01 -25.79 45.31
N GLN A 260 -12.84 -25.84 45.93
CA GLN A 260 -12.24 -24.71 46.60
C GLN A 260 -11.14 -24.12 45.71
N LEU A 261 -11.27 -22.85 45.38
CA LEU A 261 -10.30 -22.02 44.69
C LEU A 261 -9.57 -21.16 45.72
N TYR A 262 -8.25 -21.25 45.74
CA TYR A 262 -7.39 -20.51 46.65
C TYR A 262 -6.13 -20.02 45.93
N PRO A 263 -5.49 -18.94 46.39
CA PRO A 263 -4.25 -18.48 45.79
C PRO A 263 -3.12 -19.50 46.01
N ASP A 264 -2.40 -19.87 44.95
CA ASP A 264 -1.28 -20.84 45.00
C ASP A 264 0.05 -20.22 45.45
N ALA A 265 0.20 -18.92 45.24
CA ALA A 265 1.38 -18.13 45.53
C ALA A 265 1.02 -16.89 46.36
N PRO A 266 1.98 -16.34 47.12
CA PRO A 266 1.77 -15.11 47.85
C PRO A 266 1.57 -13.93 46.90
N SER A 267 0.61 -13.07 47.23
CA SER A 267 0.30 -11.89 46.41
C SER A 267 1.47 -10.90 46.44
N PRO A 268 2.13 -10.64 45.30
CA PRO A 268 3.21 -9.67 45.21
C PRO A 268 2.69 -8.24 45.40
N GLU A 269 3.47 -7.40 46.09
CA GLU A 269 3.07 -6.04 46.49
C GLU A 269 4.12 -5.00 46.11
N ILE A 270 3.71 -3.88 45.53
CA ILE A 270 4.62 -2.79 45.16
C ILE A 270 5.11 -2.06 46.42
N ARG A 271 6.41 -1.82 46.49
CA ARG A 271 7.07 -1.10 47.59
C ARG A 271 7.58 0.26 47.17
N GLU A 272 8.23 0.34 46.01
CA GLU A 272 8.86 1.57 45.54
C GLU A 272 8.83 1.64 44.01
N LEU A 273 8.71 2.86 43.49
CA LEU A 273 8.94 3.18 42.09
C LEU A 273 10.04 4.22 41.98
N SER A 274 10.86 4.13 40.94
CA SER A 274 11.86 5.15 40.63
C SER A 274 11.96 5.42 39.14
N ILE A 275 12.26 6.67 38.79
CA ILE A 275 12.73 7.07 37.46
C ILE A 275 14.20 7.46 37.64
N ILE A 276 15.08 6.81 36.89
CA ILE A 276 16.52 6.99 36.95
C ILE A 276 16.97 7.53 35.61
N ALA A 277 17.71 8.64 35.61
CA ALA A 277 18.30 9.23 34.42
C ALA A 277 19.82 9.26 34.58
N SER A 278 20.55 8.73 33.60
CA SER A 278 22.01 8.62 33.63
C SER A 278 22.66 9.20 32.40
N LYS A 279 23.86 9.76 32.57
CA LYS A 279 24.72 10.29 31.50
C LYS A 279 26.17 9.88 31.74
N GLN A 280 26.96 9.80 30.68
CA GLN A 280 28.44 9.78 30.76
C GLN A 280 29.06 11.11 30.35
N ASP A 281 28.21 12.03 29.93
CA ASP A 281 28.58 13.32 29.38
C ASP A 281 28.91 14.33 30.48
N ILE A 282 30.13 14.87 30.41
CA ILE A 282 30.65 15.86 31.36
C ILE A 282 30.25 17.31 30.98
N ASN A 283 29.67 17.50 29.80
CA ASN A 283 29.18 18.78 29.29
C ASN A 283 27.66 18.93 29.43
N ALA A 284 26.97 17.91 29.92
CA ALA A 284 25.56 17.97 30.28
C ALA A 284 25.32 17.88 31.79
N GLU A 285 24.19 18.41 32.27
CA GLU A 285 23.62 18.23 33.61
C GLU A 285 22.17 17.72 33.50
N ILE A 286 21.71 17.00 34.53
CA ILE A 286 20.34 16.48 34.61
C ILE A 286 19.70 17.06 35.88
N ALA A 287 18.68 17.90 35.72
CA ALA A 287 17.89 18.48 36.80
C ALA A 287 16.51 17.82 36.86
N ILE A 288 16.17 17.25 38.02
CA ILE A 288 14.92 16.51 38.26
C ILE A 288 14.25 16.95 39.57
N LYS A 289 15.00 17.49 40.54
CA LYS A 289 14.49 17.89 41.86
C LYS A 289 13.52 19.07 41.83
N HIS A 290 13.65 19.96 40.85
CA HIS A 290 12.84 21.18 40.78
C HIS A 290 11.41 20.91 40.32
N HIS A 291 11.16 19.71 39.79
CA HIS A 291 9.85 19.26 39.33
C HIS A 291 9.05 18.60 40.45
N GLN A 292 7.73 18.83 40.46
CA GLN A 292 6.83 18.19 41.40
C GLN A 292 6.33 16.86 40.82
N PRO A 293 6.79 15.70 41.33
CA PRO A 293 6.34 14.40 40.82
C PRO A 293 4.86 14.16 41.14
N ARG A 294 4.21 13.39 40.27
CA ARG A 294 2.83 12.88 40.43
C ARG A 294 2.83 11.36 40.44
N GLY A 295 1.73 10.75 40.89
CA GLY A 295 1.62 9.30 40.91
C GLY A 295 0.36 8.80 41.58
N TYR A 296 0.03 7.53 41.33
CA TYR A 296 -1.08 6.83 41.96
C TYR A 296 -0.53 5.69 42.82
N ASN A 297 -1.17 5.45 43.97
CA ASN A 297 -0.72 4.46 44.96
C ASN A 297 0.73 4.65 45.44
N ILE A 298 1.17 5.92 45.49
CA ILE A 298 2.42 6.43 46.07
C ILE A 298 2.08 7.35 47.27
N ASN A 299 2.98 7.58 48.22
CA ASN A 299 2.70 8.33 49.46
C ASN A 299 2.68 9.89 49.26
N TRP A 300 1.58 10.60 49.65
CA TRP A 300 1.29 12.03 49.33
C TRP A 300 1.12 12.97 50.55
N LEU A 301 1.34 14.29 50.35
CA LEU A 301 1.47 15.35 51.40
C LEU A 301 0.17 15.75 52.09
N THR A 302 -0.97 15.49 51.45
CA THR A 302 -2.28 15.93 51.92
C THR A 302 -3.31 14.82 51.72
N GLN A 303 -4.26 14.71 52.66
CA GLN A 303 -5.41 13.83 52.49
C GLN A 303 -6.22 14.28 51.27
N GLN A 304 -6.47 13.32 50.39
CA GLN A 304 -7.13 13.46 49.09
C GLN A 304 -8.53 14.08 49.24
N ASN A 305 -8.75 15.26 48.64
CA ASN A 305 -10.08 15.82 48.39
C ASN A 305 -10.07 16.42 46.98
N ASP A 306 -10.24 15.60 45.93
CA ASP A 306 -10.81 16.07 44.65
C ASP A 306 -11.32 14.89 43.80
N PRO A 307 -12.31 15.11 42.91
CA PRO A 307 -13.09 14.07 42.26
C PRO A 307 -12.32 13.39 41.13
N LEU A 308 -12.57 12.09 40.99
CA LEU A 308 -11.97 11.18 40.01
C LEU A 308 -11.94 11.76 38.58
N SER A 309 -10.77 12.15 38.11
CA SER A 309 -10.56 12.47 36.69
C SER A 309 -10.73 11.20 35.83
N MET A 310 -10.91 11.36 34.51
CA MET A 310 -10.99 10.22 33.59
C MET A 310 -9.72 9.35 33.64
N TYR A 311 -8.56 9.95 33.91
CA TYR A 311 -7.28 9.25 34.04
C TYR A 311 -7.18 8.52 35.38
N ASP A 312 -7.68 9.09 36.48
CA ASP A 312 -7.78 8.36 37.76
C ASP A 312 -8.62 7.09 37.59
N LYS A 313 -9.74 7.15 36.85
CA LYS A 313 -10.55 5.96 36.53
C LYS A 313 -9.81 4.94 35.67
N ALA A 314 -8.98 5.38 34.72
CA ALA A 314 -8.14 4.50 33.90
C ALA A 314 -7.08 3.77 34.74
N PHE A 315 -6.48 4.45 35.72
CA PHE A 315 -5.47 3.89 36.61
C PHE A 315 -6.04 3.15 37.84
N MET A 316 -7.32 3.36 38.17
CA MET A 316 -8.04 2.72 39.30
C MET A 316 -8.66 1.36 38.98
N GLY A 317 -8.08 0.66 38.01
CA GLY A 317 -8.12 -0.80 38.04
C GLY A 317 -8.68 -1.52 36.85
N VAL A 318 -8.71 -0.90 35.68
CA VAL A 318 -8.84 -1.64 34.42
C VAL A 318 -8.02 -0.97 33.31
N LEU A 319 -6.72 -0.85 33.55
CA LEU A 319 -5.79 -0.16 32.65
C LEU A 319 -5.75 -0.76 31.22
N THR A 320 -6.19 -2.01 31.09
CA THR A 320 -6.29 -2.77 29.83
C THR A 320 -7.53 -2.41 29.00
N LEU A 321 -8.59 -1.87 29.61
CA LEU A 321 -9.95 -1.90 29.03
C LEU A 321 -10.55 -0.49 28.82
N LEU A 322 -10.04 0.54 29.48
CA LEU A 322 -10.42 1.95 29.19
C LEU A 322 -9.79 2.50 27.91
N MET A 323 -8.69 1.92 27.45
CA MET A 323 -8.00 2.35 26.22
C MET A 323 -8.61 1.72 24.95
N THR A 324 -9.48 0.71 25.10
CA THR A 324 -10.33 0.20 24.01
C THR A 324 -11.59 1.03 23.82
N GLU A 325 -12.13 1.64 24.89
CA GLU A 325 -13.28 2.57 24.81
C GLU A 325 -12.86 4.01 24.44
N ALA A 326 -11.64 4.44 24.73
CA ALA A 326 -11.08 5.72 24.27
C ALA A 326 -10.66 5.72 22.77
N ALA A 327 -10.58 4.54 22.15
CA ALA A 327 -10.16 4.32 20.76
C ALA A 327 -11.11 4.93 19.70
N ASP A 328 -12.29 5.40 20.09
CA ASP A 328 -13.14 6.20 19.19
C ASP A 328 -12.68 7.67 19.07
N THR A 329 -11.66 8.10 19.84
CA THR A 329 -11.19 9.50 19.86
C THR A 329 -9.68 9.70 19.76
N ILE A 330 -8.86 8.66 19.88
CA ILE A 330 -7.40 8.73 19.77
C ILE A 330 -6.94 7.46 19.02
N ASP A 331 -6.20 7.64 17.92
CA ASP A 331 -5.63 6.55 17.11
C ASP A 331 -4.80 5.59 17.99
N PRO A 332 -4.72 4.29 17.66
CA PRO A 332 -4.39 3.23 18.61
C PRO A 332 -2.89 3.21 18.94
N LEU A 333 -2.45 4.01 19.89
CA LEU A 333 -1.04 4.11 20.27
C LEU A 333 -0.89 3.84 21.77
N GLY A 334 -1.02 2.58 22.15
CA GLY A 334 -0.79 2.07 23.50
C GLY A 334 -0.82 0.55 23.48
N GLY A 335 0.36 -0.08 23.47
CA GLY A 335 0.47 -1.55 23.41
C GLY A 335 0.40 -2.20 24.79
N LEU A 336 -0.39 -3.27 24.91
CA LEU A 336 -0.24 -4.25 25.99
C LEU A 336 0.89 -5.21 25.63
N SER A 337 2.01 -5.18 26.35
CA SER A 337 3.03 -6.21 26.26
C SER A 337 3.16 -6.90 27.61
N LEU A 338 3.07 -8.24 27.61
CA LEU A 338 3.42 -9.09 28.75
C LEU A 338 2.71 -8.73 30.07
N SER A 339 1.46 -8.24 30.01
CA SER A 339 0.63 -7.81 31.16
C SER A 339 1.00 -6.44 31.78
N ILE A 340 1.64 -5.56 31.02
CA ILE A 340 1.88 -4.14 31.37
C ILE A 340 1.30 -3.25 30.27
N LEU A 341 0.80 -2.08 30.68
CA LEU A 341 0.59 -0.96 29.76
C LEU A 341 1.94 -0.29 29.45
N LEU A 342 2.36 -0.31 28.20
CA LEU A 342 3.35 0.66 27.72
C LEU A 342 2.63 1.98 27.48
N LEU A 343 2.95 2.98 28.31
CA LEU A 343 2.43 4.33 28.12
C LEU A 343 3.19 4.98 26.97
N THR A 344 2.48 5.28 25.89
CA THR A 344 3.03 6.05 24.79
C THR A 344 3.27 7.50 25.18
N VAL A 345 4.05 8.18 24.32
CA VAL A 345 4.46 9.59 24.43
C VAL A 345 3.27 10.51 24.79
N GLU A 346 2.10 10.27 24.20
CA GLU A 346 0.89 11.08 24.36
C GLU A 346 0.26 10.97 25.76
N LEU A 347 0.27 9.77 26.38
CA LEU A 347 -0.20 9.61 27.76
C LEU A 347 0.82 10.05 28.79
N ALA A 348 2.12 9.93 28.49
CA ALA A 348 3.18 10.50 29.31
C ALA A 348 2.99 12.01 29.46
N ALA A 349 2.60 12.70 28.38
CA ALA A 349 2.26 14.12 28.36
C ALA A 349 1.09 14.46 29.29
N GLU A 350 -0.06 13.79 29.14
CA GLU A 350 -1.26 14.08 29.91
C GLU A 350 -1.12 13.71 31.40
N ALA A 351 -0.51 12.56 31.69
CA ALA A 351 -0.19 12.16 33.07
C ALA A 351 0.80 13.13 33.73
N ALA A 352 1.78 13.65 32.98
CA ALA A 352 2.71 14.66 33.45
C ALA A 352 2.11 16.07 33.54
N LYS A 353 1.07 16.42 32.74
CA LYS A 353 0.42 17.75 32.77
C LYS A 353 -0.46 17.96 33.99
N ALA A 354 -1.08 16.91 34.52
CA ALA A 354 -2.13 17.03 35.53
C ALA A 354 -1.67 17.49 36.95
N THR A 355 -0.49 18.13 37.16
CA THR A 355 0.40 18.39 38.37
C THR A 355 -0.14 19.00 39.71
N TRP A 356 0.42 18.54 40.86
CA TRP A 356 0.26 18.78 42.33
C TRP A 356 1.29 17.92 43.17
N PRO A 357 1.87 18.38 44.31
CA PRO A 357 3.13 17.84 44.89
C PRO A 357 3.08 16.55 45.76
N ALA A 358 4.14 15.71 45.69
CA ALA A 358 4.38 14.50 46.53
C ALA A 358 5.12 14.77 47.86
N GLN A 359 4.98 13.89 48.87
CA GLN A 359 5.53 14.10 50.24
C GLN A 359 6.88 13.47 50.54
N TYR A 360 7.01 12.18 50.23
CA TYR A 360 8.17 11.37 50.60
C TYR A 360 8.86 10.95 49.33
N LEU A 361 9.68 11.89 48.86
CA LEU A 361 10.40 11.79 47.62
C LEU A 361 11.88 11.90 47.93
N GLU A 362 12.64 10.90 47.52
CA GLU A 362 14.08 11.09 47.37
C GLU A 362 14.34 11.49 45.93
N ALA A 363 14.88 12.69 45.74
CA ALA A 363 15.27 13.18 44.42
C ALA A 363 16.72 13.64 44.44
N LYS A 364 17.44 13.31 43.37
CA LYS A 364 18.85 13.60 43.16
C LYS A 364 19.04 14.12 41.72
N ASP A 365 19.67 15.27 41.56
CA ASP A 365 20.13 15.80 40.27
C ASP A 365 21.52 15.24 39.96
N ALA A 366 21.96 15.37 38.72
CA ALA A 366 23.32 15.07 38.29
C ALA A 366 23.95 16.30 37.65
N GLY A 367 24.84 16.98 38.37
CA GLY A 367 25.68 18.03 37.78
C GLY A 367 26.71 17.48 36.77
N TYR A 368 27.58 18.36 36.26
CA TYR A 368 28.59 17.99 35.27
C TYR A 368 29.56 16.88 35.71
N ASP A 369 29.88 16.78 37.00
CA ASP A 369 30.78 15.77 37.59
C ASP A 369 30.05 14.51 38.10
N GLN A 370 28.74 14.43 37.86
CA GLN A 370 27.88 13.33 38.32
C GLN A 370 27.18 12.66 37.14
N ASN A 371 26.90 11.36 37.27
CA ASN A 371 26.40 10.57 36.15
C ASN A 371 24.95 10.12 36.30
N THR A 372 24.32 10.31 37.45
CA THR A 372 23.00 9.73 37.73
C THR A 372 22.14 10.67 38.56
N ALA A 373 21.02 11.06 37.96
CA ALA A 373 19.88 11.69 38.59
C ALA A 373 18.77 10.66 38.80
N TYR A 374 17.95 10.82 39.83
CA TYR A 374 16.80 9.96 40.04
C TYR A 374 15.73 10.62 40.89
N ILE A 375 14.54 10.06 40.78
CA ILE A 375 13.43 10.31 41.67
C ILE A 375 12.91 8.96 42.15
N LEU A 376 12.70 8.83 43.45
CA LEU A 376 12.23 7.62 44.10
C LEU A 376 11.05 7.97 44.99
N ALA A 377 9.99 7.17 44.87
CA ALA A 377 8.79 7.32 45.66
C ALA A 377 8.34 5.97 46.23
N SER A 378 8.07 5.95 47.54
CA SER A 378 7.52 4.76 48.21
C SER A 378 6.03 4.63 47.92
N ALA A 379 5.57 3.40 47.73
CA ALA A 379 4.16 3.09 47.55
C ALA A 379 3.33 3.48 48.78
N ALA A 380 2.06 3.82 48.54
CA ALA A 380 1.13 4.31 49.55
C ALA A 380 0.77 3.21 50.55
N TYR A 381 1.42 3.22 51.71
CA TYR A 381 0.98 2.45 52.85
C TYR A 381 -0.30 3.06 53.43
N LYS A 382 -1.44 2.37 53.37
CA LYS A 382 -2.72 2.86 53.93
C LYS A 382 -2.96 2.29 55.35
N PRO A 383 -2.83 3.10 56.43
CA PRO A 383 -2.99 2.63 57.81
C PRO A 383 -4.45 2.42 58.25
N LEU A 384 -5.42 2.82 57.42
CA LEU A 384 -6.87 2.72 57.74
C LEU A 384 -7.39 1.27 57.82
N TYR A 385 -6.57 0.29 57.44
CA TYR A 385 -6.84 -1.14 57.62
C TYR A 385 -5.93 -1.65 58.74
N ARG A 386 -6.47 -2.33 59.75
CA ARG A 386 -5.74 -2.80 60.96
C ARG A 386 -4.48 -3.66 60.70
N GLU A 387 -4.14 -3.97 59.44
CA GLU A 387 -3.08 -4.92 59.04
C GLU A 387 -2.02 -4.39 58.07
N GLY A 388 -2.08 -3.12 57.61
CA GLY A 388 -1.00 -2.51 56.82
C GLY A 388 -0.77 -3.09 55.42
N HIS A 389 -1.49 -2.56 54.42
CA HIS A 389 -1.53 -3.11 53.07
C HIS A 389 -0.79 -2.24 52.04
N TRP A 390 -0.25 -2.91 51.01
CA TRP A 390 0.50 -2.30 49.91
C TRP A 390 -0.24 -2.53 48.59
N PRO A 391 -0.09 -1.62 47.61
CA PRO A 391 -0.79 -1.70 46.34
C PRO A 391 -0.18 -2.75 45.40
N VAL A 392 -1.00 -3.23 44.44
CA VAL A 392 -0.56 -4.15 43.37
C VAL A 392 -0.39 -3.44 42.02
N ASP A 393 -0.70 -2.16 41.98
CA ASP A 393 -0.52 -1.24 40.85
C ASP A 393 -0.11 0.13 41.35
N ALA A 394 0.80 0.79 40.64
CA ALA A 394 1.25 2.15 40.96
C ALA A 394 1.82 2.83 39.73
N TRP A 395 1.86 4.16 39.74
CA TRP A 395 2.65 4.91 38.77
C TRP A 395 3.28 6.14 39.40
N LEU A 396 4.37 6.61 38.78
CA LEU A 396 5.15 7.78 39.15
C LEU A 396 5.49 8.54 37.88
N ALA A 397 5.27 9.85 37.83
CA ALA A 397 5.69 10.71 36.72
C ALA A 397 6.41 11.96 37.22
N THR A 398 7.36 12.45 36.42
CA THR A 398 8.06 13.72 36.63
C THR A 398 8.57 14.28 35.31
N ALA A 399 8.90 15.57 35.29
CA ALA A 399 9.74 16.15 34.26
C ALA A 399 11.23 16.01 34.61
N ILE A 400 12.08 16.04 33.59
CA ILE A 400 13.54 16.02 33.66
C ILE A 400 14.05 17.11 32.72
N ASP A 401 14.84 18.04 33.24
CA ASP A 401 15.58 19.00 32.44
C ASP A 401 16.99 18.44 32.18
N TRP A 402 17.37 18.33 30.91
CA TRP A 402 18.68 17.87 30.49
C TRP A 402 19.39 19.04 29.79
N ILE A 403 20.37 19.64 30.46
CA ILE A 403 20.92 20.96 30.11
C ILE A 403 22.38 20.80 29.69
N PHE A 404 22.83 21.51 28.67
CA PHE A 404 24.16 21.43 28.08
C PHE A 404 24.97 22.71 28.29
N ARG A 405 26.29 22.60 28.18
CA ARG A 405 27.18 23.75 27.98
C ARG A 405 27.22 24.06 26.48
N ASP A 406 27.01 25.33 26.14
CA ASP A 406 27.01 25.88 24.77
C ASP A 406 28.16 25.33 23.88
N SER A 407 27.77 24.88 22.68
CA SER A 407 28.51 24.63 21.43
C SER A 407 29.85 23.85 21.46
N ASP A 408 29.90 22.63 22.01
CA ASP A 408 31.07 21.76 21.76
C ASP A 408 31.00 21.01 20.41
N GLY A 409 29.84 21.02 19.74
CA GLY A 409 29.58 20.27 18.51
C GLY A 409 29.65 18.76 18.70
N LEU A 410 29.56 18.26 19.94
CA LEU A 410 29.62 16.83 20.29
C LEU A 410 28.23 16.30 20.63
N SER A 411 27.98 15.05 20.25
CA SER A 411 26.73 14.40 20.63
C SER A 411 26.61 14.23 22.15
N HIS A 412 25.43 14.54 22.69
CA HIS A 412 25.06 14.33 24.09
C HIS A 412 24.15 13.10 24.19
N THR A 413 24.27 12.30 25.25
CA THR A 413 23.40 11.13 25.46
C THR A 413 22.90 11.02 26.90
N ILE A 414 21.60 10.79 27.06
CA ILE A 414 20.94 10.47 28.33
C ILE A 414 20.23 9.12 28.24
N THR A 415 20.33 8.32 29.30
CA THR A 415 19.63 7.04 29.42
C THR A 415 18.66 7.09 30.59
N ILE A 416 17.39 6.82 30.34
CA ILE A 416 16.31 6.82 31.32
C ILE A 416 15.81 5.39 31.55
N GLN A 417 15.61 5.03 32.82
CA GLN A 417 15.15 3.70 33.20
C GLN A 417 14.16 3.78 34.35
N GLY A 418 13.08 3.00 34.25
CA GLY A 418 12.17 2.77 35.36
C GLY A 418 12.69 1.65 36.26
N LYS A 419 12.51 1.80 37.57
CA LYS A 419 12.80 0.76 38.56
C LYS A 419 11.58 0.51 39.43
N LEU A 420 11.21 -0.76 39.57
CA LEU A 420 10.21 -1.26 40.49
C LEU A 420 10.87 -2.07 41.59
N VAL A 421 10.55 -1.76 42.85
CA VAL A 421 10.79 -2.66 43.99
C VAL A 421 9.46 -3.21 44.45
N TYR A 422 9.33 -4.52 44.50
CA TYR A 422 8.12 -5.20 44.97
C TYR A 422 8.49 -6.33 45.94
N TYR A 423 7.55 -6.75 46.79
CA TYR A 423 7.76 -7.80 47.78
C TYR A 423 6.97 -9.04 47.40
N VAL A 424 7.58 -10.22 47.54
CA VAL A 424 6.90 -11.52 47.46
C VAL A 424 7.14 -12.27 48.76
N ASP A 425 6.09 -12.82 49.36
CA ASP A 425 6.27 -13.61 50.58
C ASP A 425 7.15 -14.83 50.31
N GLY A 426 8.00 -15.20 51.26
CA GLY A 426 9.01 -16.24 51.08
C GLY A 426 10.23 -15.86 50.23
N LEU A 427 10.14 -14.87 49.31
CA LEU A 427 11.30 -14.39 48.52
C LEU A 427 11.84 -13.04 49.00
N GLY A 428 11.06 -12.25 49.74
CA GLY A 428 11.44 -10.91 50.17
C GLY A 428 11.31 -9.85 49.07
N ASN A 429 12.02 -8.73 49.20
CA ASN A 429 12.04 -7.66 48.21
C ASN A 429 12.77 -8.10 46.93
N GLN A 430 12.09 -7.94 45.81
CA GLN A 430 12.60 -8.12 44.44
C GLN A 430 12.75 -6.75 43.78
N THR A 431 13.62 -6.68 42.76
CA THR A 431 13.84 -5.45 41.97
C THR A 431 13.75 -5.78 40.49
N LEU A 432 13.02 -4.96 39.75
CA LEU A 432 12.80 -5.09 38.31
C LEU A 432 13.07 -3.74 37.64
N TYR A 433 13.75 -3.77 36.51
CA TYR A 433 14.05 -2.57 35.72
C TYR A 433 13.33 -2.65 34.37
N THR A 434 12.98 -1.50 33.82
CA THR A 434 12.59 -1.43 32.41
C THR A 434 13.82 -1.60 31.52
N ASP A 435 13.62 -1.97 30.25
CA ASP A 435 14.59 -1.67 29.22
C ASP A 435 14.92 -0.16 29.26
N PRO A 436 16.20 0.23 29.12
CA PRO A 436 16.60 1.63 29.14
C PRO A 436 16.15 2.35 27.85
N VAL A 437 15.64 3.57 28.02
CA VAL A 437 15.34 4.50 26.91
C VAL A 437 16.53 5.45 26.79
N THR A 438 17.25 5.38 25.68
CA THR A 438 18.41 6.24 25.42
C THR A 438 18.05 7.30 24.40
N ILE A 439 18.21 8.57 24.79
CA ILE A 439 18.02 9.73 23.91
C ILE A 439 19.41 10.29 23.61
N THR A 440 19.69 10.49 22.33
CA THR A 440 20.93 11.11 21.86
C THR A 440 20.59 12.41 21.15
N MET A 441 21.26 13.49 21.54
CA MET A 441 21.34 14.69 20.74
C MET A 441 22.63 14.63 19.92
N THR A 442 22.54 14.79 18.61
CA THR A 442 23.68 14.86 17.70
C THR A 442 23.75 16.25 17.09
N PRO A 443 24.91 16.70 16.57
CA PRO A 443 24.97 17.94 15.80
C PRO A 443 23.95 17.99 14.66
N ASP A 444 23.62 19.20 14.24
CA ASP A 444 22.71 19.48 13.13
C ASP A 444 22.99 18.64 11.86
N ILE A 445 21.93 18.28 11.14
CA ILE A 445 22.00 17.43 9.95
C ILE A 445 22.07 18.37 8.75
N GLY A 446 23.27 18.52 8.20
CA GLY A 446 23.53 19.61 7.27
C GLY A 446 22.56 19.71 6.08
N GLN A 447 22.28 20.94 5.68
CA GLN A 447 21.29 21.30 4.64
C GLN A 447 21.80 21.16 3.18
N THR A 448 22.98 20.56 2.98
CA THR A 448 23.62 20.44 1.66
C THR A 448 24.17 19.03 1.44
N PHE A 449 24.36 18.60 0.18
CA PHE A 449 24.98 17.30 -0.09
C PHE A 449 26.41 17.17 0.47
N GLU A 450 27.13 18.29 0.62
CA GLU A 450 28.49 18.29 1.19
C GLU A 450 28.48 18.10 2.72
N THR A 451 27.41 18.57 3.37
CA THR A 451 27.22 18.47 4.82
C THR A 451 26.26 17.35 5.22
N ALA A 452 25.85 16.52 4.25
CA ALA A 452 24.87 15.47 4.46
C ALA A 452 25.37 14.43 5.48
N LYS A 453 24.54 14.11 6.48
CA LYS A 453 24.89 13.15 7.51
C LYS A 453 24.85 11.73 6.95
N ASN A 454 25.98 11.03 6.98
CA ASN A 454 26.03 9.62 6.59
C ASN A 454 25.39 8.75 7.67
N VAL A 455 24.38 7.97 7.31
CA VAL A 455 23.61 7.14 8.24
C VAL A 455 23.56 5.68 7.80
N ALA A 456 23.46 4.78 8.77
CA ALA A 456 23.15 3.38 8.51
C ALA A 456 21.69 3.22 8.07
N LEU A 457 21.34 2.09 7.46
CA LEU A 457 19.93 1.74 7.20
C LEU A 457 19.18 1.54 8.52
N GLY A 458 17.90 1.93 8.57
CA GLY A 458 17.06 1.84 9.76
C GLY A 458 16.26 3.12 10.04
N THR A 459 15.82 3.27 11.28
CA THR A 459 15.08 4.46 11.73
C THR A 459 16.03 5.55 12.21
N HIS A 460 15.75 6.77 11.79
CA HIS A 460 16.41 8.02 12.16
C HIS A 460 15.36 9.05 12.53
N TYR A 461 15.80 10.12 13.17
CA TYR A 461 14.96 11.26 13.46
C TYR A 461 15.76 12.53 13.17
N GLY A 462 15.05 13.57 12.77
CA GLY A 462 15.57 14.91 12.54
C GLY A 462 14.52 15.94 12.93
N CYS A 463 14.87 17.20 12.90
CA CYS A 463 14.00 18.28 13.33
C CYS A 463 14.17 19.44 12.38
N LEU A 464 13.07 19.87 11.75
CA LEU A 464 13.07 21.09 10.95
C LEU A 464 12.34 22.20 11.68
N ASP A 465 12.78 23.43 11.45
CA ASP A 465 12.14 24.64 11.92
C ASP A 465 12.28 25.80 10.90
N THR A 466 11.87 27.00 11.29
CA THR A 466 11.95 28.16 10.41
C THR A 466 13.39 28.61 10.03
N ALA A 467 14.39 28.28 10.86
CA ALA A 467 15.82 28.54 10.65
C ALA A 467 16.51 27.35 9.96
N ASP A 468 16.12 26.12 10.30
CA ASP A 468 16.60 24.88 9.71
C ASP A 468 15.52 24.21 8.84
N ARG A 469 15.61 24.43 7.52
CA ARG A 469 14.52 24.08 6.59
C ARG A 469 14.75 22.79 5.81
N ALA A 470 15.89 22.14 5.98
CA ALA A 470 16.20 20.94 5.21
C ALA A 470 17.26 20.08 5.88
N ASP A 471 16.94 18.82 6.13
CA ASP A 471 17.87 17.83 6.65
C ASP A 471 18.26 16.89 5.51
N ILE A 472 19.55 16.84 5.15
CA ILE A 472 20.06 15.94 4.13
C ILE A 472 20.86 14.80 4.75
N TYR A 473 20.43 13.56 4.47
CA TYR A 473 21.14 12.35 4.84
C TYR A 473 21.76 11.69 3.61
N SER A 474 22.88 11.01 3.80
CA SER A 474 23.45 10.08 2.82
C SER A 474 23.44 8.65 3.35
N PHE A 475 23.22 7.69 2.45
CA PHE A 475 23.23 6.26 2.78
C PHE A 475 23.76 5.44 1.59
N ASP A 476 24.46 4.36 1.87
CA ASP A 476 25.06 3.51 0.84
C ASP A 476 24.02 2.55 0.23
N VAL A 477 23.97 2.50 -1.10
CA VAL A 477 23.28 1.45 -1.86
C VAL A 477 24.34 0.53 -2.48
N PRO A 478 24.39 -0.76 -2.11
CA PRO A 478 25.52 -1.62 -2.46
C PRO A 478 25.79 -1.77 -3.97
N ALA A 479 24.73 -1.82 -4.79
CA ALA A 479 24.81 -2.00 -6.24
C ALA A 479 23.49 -1.58 -6.92
N SER A 480 23.43 -1.70 -8.26
CA SER A 480 22.16 -1.60 -8.99
C SER A 480 21.18 -2.71 -8.62
N ASP A 481 19.89 -2.50 -8.89
CA ASP A 481 18.77 -3.41 -8.63
C ASP A 481 18.50 -3.69 -7.15
N TYR A 482 18.68 -2.67 -6.32
CA TYR A 482 18.18 -2.64 -4.95
C TYR A 482 16.94 -1.76 -4.88
N VAL A 483 16.01 -2.13 -4.00
CA VAL A 483 14.85 -1.31 -3.64
C VAL A 483 15.27 -0.41 -2.51
N ILE A 484 15.00 0.88 -2.66
CA ILE A 484 15.08 1.89 -1.62
C ILE A 484 13.64 2.15 -1.17
N GLU A 485 13.37 1.97 0.11
CA GLU A 485 12.07 2.22 0.73
C GLU A 485 12.27 3.19 1.88
N ILE A 486 11.68 4.37 1.75
CA ILE A 486 11.81 5.47 2.69
C ILE A 486 10.42 5.87 3.17
N SER A 487 10.29 6.07 4.47
CA SER A 487 9.07 6.63 5.08
C SER A 487 9.47 7.76 6.01
N MET A 488 8.82 8.91 5.91
CA MET A 488 9.01 10.06 6.80
C MET A 488 7.67 10.46 7.41
N THR A 489 7.58 10.46 8.73
CA THR A 489 6.39 10.88 9.47
C THR A 489 6.64 12.25 10.11
N PRO A 490 6.00 13.33 9.65
CA PRO A 490 6.11 14.64 10.26
C PRO A 490 5.32 14.70 11.59
N PRO A 491 5.61 15.66 12.47
CA PRO A 491 4.81 15.87 13.67
C PRO A 491 3.40 16.34 13.31
N GLY A 492 2.42 16.10 14.19
CA GLY A 492 0.98 16.33 13.94
C GLY A 492 0.57 17.77 13.55
N SER A 493 1.49 18.73 13.59
CA SER A 493 1.26 20.12 13.20
C SER A 493 2.13 20.63 12.04
N ALA A 494 3.09 19.86 11.54
CA ALA A 494 4.03 20.31 10.51
C ALA A 494 3.75 19.66 9.15
N ASN A 495 4.28 20.28 8.10
CA ASN A 495 4.20 19.84 6.71
C ASN A 495 5.62 19.73 6.15
N PHE A 496 6.12 18.51 6.07
CA PHE A 496 7.45 18.21 5.56
C PHE A 496 7.33 17.33 4.32
N ASP A 497 8.14 17.63 3.32
CA ASP A 497 8.22 16.89 2.07
C ASP A 497 9.48 16.02 2.06
N LEU A 498 9.43 14.92 1.32
CA LEU A 498 10.51 13.95 1.21
C LEU A 498 11.02 13.88 -0.23
N TYR A 499 12.33 13.95 -0.42
CA TYR A 499 12.97 13.85 -1.74
C TYR A 499 14.13 12.87 -1.74
N LEU A 500 14.19 11.99 -2.74
CA LEU A 500 15.27 11.03 -2.94
C LEU A 500 16.15 11.47 -4.12
N TYR A 501 17.46 11.54 -3.92
CA TYR A 501 18.46 11.89 -4.93
C TYR A 501 19.44 10.74 -5.16
N ASN A 502 19.85 10.57 -6.41
CA ASN A 502 20.89 9.61 -6.77
C ASN A 502 22.31 10.13 -6.45
N PRO A 503 23.36 9.30 -6.56
CA PRO A 503 24.75 9.72 -6.31
C PRO A 503 25.25 10.87 -7.21
N GLY A 504 24.56 11.14 -8.32
CA GLY A 504 24.83 12.28 -9.19
C GLY A 504 24.10 13.58 -8.79
N GLY A 505 23.42 13.60 -7.65
CA GLY A 505 22.68 14.76 -7.14
C GLY A 505 21.35 15.04 -7.86
N ASN A 506 20.82 14.09 -8.63
CA ASN A 506 19.55 14.26 -9.35
C ASN A 506 18.40 13.67 -8.55
N CYS A 507 17.33 14.45 -8.35
CA CYS A 507 16.10 13.96 -7.72
C CYS A 507 15.49 12.84 -8.57
N LYS A 508 15.10 11.74 -7.92
CA LYS A 508 14.55 10.53 -8.54
C LYS A 508 13.11 10.25 -8.16
N GLU A 509 12.74 10.59 -6.93
CA GLU A 509 11.38 10.47 -6.44
C GLU A 509 11.14 11.50 -5.35
N SER A 510 9.88 11.90 -5.19
CA SER A 510 9.47 12.75 -4.07
C SER A 510 8.10 12.35 -3.56
N SER A 511 7.83 12.67 -2.30
CA SER A 511 6.53 12.50 -1.66
C SER A 511 6.22 13.80 -0.92
N ASN A 512 5.09 14.43 -1.27
CA ASN A 512 4.74 15.79 -0.89
C ASN A 512 3.25 15.89 -0.50
N HIS A 513 2.78 14.99 0.37
CA HIS A 513 1.40 15.05 0.85
C HIS A 513 1.23 16.27 1.78
N GLY A 514 0.04 16.86 1.78
CA GLY A 514 -0.21 18.04 2.61
C GLY A 514 -0.40 17.71 4.08
N GLY A 515 0.06 18.61 4.95
CA GLY A 515 -0.17 18.57 6.39
C GLY A 515 0.73 17.54 7.09
N ASN A 516 0.19 16.84 8.08
CA ASN A 516 0.94 15.89 8.90
C ASN A 516 0.92 14.45 8.35
N SER A 517 0.73 14.29 7.04
CA SER A 517 0.66 12.97 6.42
C SER A 517 2.05 12.33 6.38
N THR A 518 2.13 11.02 6.59
CA THR A 518 3.38 10.29 6.35
C THR A 518 3.74 10.33 4.87
N GLU A 519 4.97 10.69 4.57
CA GLU A 519 5.56 10.66 3.24
C GLU A 519 6.23 9.30 3.00
N GLU A 520 6.05 8.74 1.80
CA GLU A 520 6.60 7.43 1.46
C GLU A 520 7.19 7.41 0.05
N ILE A 521 8.42 6.91 -0.07
CA ILE A 521 9.12 6.71 -1.34
C ILE A 521 9.50 5.24 -1.45
N LYS A 522 9.14 4.60 -2.57
CA LYS A 522 9.61 3.26 -2.92
C LYS A 522 10.19 3.30 -4.33
N TYR A 523 11.51 3.12 -4.44
CA TYR A 523 12.25 3.35 -5.67
C TYR A 523 13.21 2.20 -5.98
N LEU A 524 13.31 1.82 -7.27
CA LEU A 524 14.24 0.80 -7.73
C LEU A 524 15.55 1.44 -8.20
N ALA A 525 16.59 1.36 -7.37
CA ALA A 525 17.91 1.93 -7.66
C ALA A 525 18.57 1.24 -8.87
N LYS A 526 19.07 2.05 -9.82
CA LYS A 526 19.76 1.57 -11.03
C LYS A 526 21.28 1.74 -10.98
N SER A 527 21.81 2.18 -9.85
CA SER A 527 23.23 2.32 -9.56
C SER A 527 23.46 2.20 -8.06
N GLY A 528 24.62 1.68 -7.66
CA GLY A 528 25.08 1.75 -6.27
C GLY A 528 25.76 3.08 -5.94
N GLY A 529 26.30 3.18 -4.72
CA GLY A 529 26.98 4.35 -4.16
C GLY A 529 26.11 5.13 -3.18
N ASP A 530 26.56 6.33 -2.81
CA ASP A 530 25.86 7.17 -1.82
C ASP A 530 24.62 7.82 -2.44
N TRP A 531 23.45 7.40 -1.97
CA TRP A 531 22.17 8.05 -2.25
C TRP A 531 21.86 9.06 -1.16
N TYR A 532 21.07 10.07 -1.49
CA TYR A 532 20.71 11.13 -0.56
C TYR A 532 19.22 11.22 -0.38
N VAL A 533 18.77 11.40 0.86
CA VAL A 533 17.39 11.76 1.18
C VAL A 533 17.40 13.15 1.79
N ASN A 534 16.51 14.00 1.30
CA ASN A 534 16.31 15.35 1.79
C ASN A 534 14.90 15.45 2.35
N VAL A 535 14.80 15.71 3.65
CA VAL A 535 13.55 16.05 4.31
C VAL A 535 13.48 17.57 4.35
N THR A 536 12.48 18.16 3.70
CA THR A 536 12.40 19.61 3.57
C THR A 536 11.13 20.16 4.16
N TRP A 537 11.25 21.34 4.71
CA TRP A 537 10.15 22.15 5.17
C TRP A 537 9.31 22.68 3.99
N SER A 538 7.97 22.65 4.09
CA SER A 538 7.06 23.03 3.01
C SER A 538 5.87 23.90 3.47
N ASP A 539 5.67 25.05 2.80
CA ASP A 539 4.62 26.03 3.13
C ASP A 539 3.20 25.52 2.77
N TRP A 540 2.26 25.52 3.73
CA TRP A 540 0.85 25.15 3.48
C TRP A 540 -0.16 26.23 3.95
N PRO A 541 -1.19 26.59 3.16
CA PRO A 541 -2.18 27.60 3.55
C PRO A 541 -3.10 27.10 4.67
N GLY A 542 -2.74 27.35 5.93
CA GLY A 542 -3.53 26.91 7.09
C GLY A 542 -3.05 27.36 8.47
N GLY A 543 -1.83 27.90 8.60
CA GLY A 543 -1.37 28.53 9.84
C GLY A 543 -1.09 27.56 11.00
N HIS A 544 -0.57 26.36 10.72
CA HIS A 544 -0.07 25.47 11.76
C HIS A 544 1.40 25.77 12.10
N LYS A 545 1.83 25.41 13.33
CA LYS A 545 3.18 25.67 13.84
C LYS A 545 4.21 24.92 12.98
N LEU A 546 5.28 25.61 12.63
CA LEU A 546 6.14 25.33 11.48
C LEU A 546 7.36 24.47 11.82
N ASP A 547 7.43 23.89 13.03
CA ASP A 547 8.67 23.32 13.57
C ASP A 547 8.38 21.99 14.29
N GLY A 548 9.29 21.01 14.18
CA GLY A 548 9.25 19.82 15.03
C GLY A 548 9.98 18.58 14.48
N VAL A 549 10.06 17.56 15.34
CA VAL A 549 10.79 16.31 15.08
C VAL A 549 10.00 15.39 14.15
N TYR A 550 10.62 14.91 13.09
CA TYR A 550 10.09 13.88 12.21
C TYR A 550 10.79 12.54 12.44
N ARG A 551 10.11 11.45 12.05
CA ARG A 551 10.67 10.09 12.04
C ARG A 551 10.96 9.67 10.60
N LEU A 552 12.20 9.36 10.27
CA LEU A 552 12.65 8.90 8.95
C LEU A 552 13.07 7.43 9.03
N VAL A 553 12.58 6.59 8.13
CA VAL A 553 12.99 5.18 8.01
C VAL A 553 13.59 4.98 6.65
N ILE A 554 14.80 4.40 6.57
CA ILE A 554 15.50 4.12 5.32
C ILE A 554 15.80 2.62 5.26
N ASN A 555 15.17 1.91 4.33
CA ASN A 555 15.42 0.51 4.05
C ASN A 555 16.00 0.33 2.65
N VAL A 556 17.03 -0.49 2.54
CA VAL A 556 17.64 -0.88 1.26
C VAL A 556 17.80 -2.39 1.22
N TYR A 557 17.22 -3.03 0.22
CA TYR A 557 17.26 -4.49 0.07
C TYR A 557 17.26 -4.92 -1.40
N PRO A 558 17.77 -6.13 -1.74
CA PRO A 558 17.80 -6.60 -3.13
C PRO A 558 16.39 -6.68 -3.73
N ALA A 559 16.22 -6.18 -4.95
CA ALA A 559 14.93 -6.25 -5.63
C ALA A 559 14.54 -7.70 -5.97
N PRO A 560 13.24 -8.06 -5.83
CA PRO A 560 12.75 -9.35 -6.31
C PRO A 560 12.92 -9.47 -7.83
N ARG A 561 13.16 -10.70 -8.28
CA ARG A 561 13.47 -11.03 -9.68
C ARG A 561 12.30 -11.72 -10.36
N LEU A 562 11.73 -11.08 -11.38
CA LEU A 562 10.68 -11.64 -12.23
C LEU A 562 11.31 -12.27 -13.48
N THR A 563 11.05 -13.56 -13.68
CA THR A 563 11.43 -14.29 -14.90
C THR A 563 10.17 -14.63 -15.70
N VAL A 564 10.17 -14.32 -17.00
CA VAL A 564 9.04 -14.63 -17.90
C VAL A 564 9.53 -15.49 -19.05
N LEU A 565 9.00 -16.71 -19.13
CA LEU A 565 9.33 -17.68 -20.16
C LEU A 565 8.15 -17.89 -21.13
N THR A 566 8.44 -18.41 -22.32
CA THR A 566 7.42 -18.74 -23.32
C THR A 566 7.55 -20.18 -23.81
N LYS A 567 6.43 -20.89 -23.85
CA LYS A 567 6.35 -22.28 -24.31
C LYS A 567 5.18 -22.49 -25.26
N THR A 568 5.33 -23.42 -26.18
CA THR A 568 4.20 -23.92 -26.96
C THR A 568 3.30 -24.79 -26.08
N LEU A 569 2.04 -25.02 -26.46
CA LEU A 569 1.16 -26.00 -25.80
C LEU A 569 1.77 -27.42 -25.74
N GLY A 570 2.67 -27.76 -26.67
CA GLY A 570 3.44 -29.01 -26.65
C GLY A 570 4.64 -29.01 -25.69
N GLY A 571 4.87 -27.92 -24.95
CA GLY A 571 5.92 -27.79 -23.94
C GLY A 571 7.29 -27.32 -24.44
N SER A 572 7.49 -27.16 -25.76
CA SER A 572 8.75 -26.65 -26.31
C SER A 572 8.92 -25.15 -26.03
N SER A 573 10.05 -24.77 -25.44
CA SER A 573 10.43 -23.37 -25.23
C SER A 573 10.76 -22.68 -26.55
N PHE A 574 10.44 -21.39 -26.63
CA PHE A 574 10.83 -20.52 -27.73
C PHE A 574 10.96 -19.09 -27.20
N ASN A 575 11.70 -18.23 -27.92
CA ASN A 575 12.10 -16.89 -27.47
C ASN A 575 11.55 -15.83 -28.44
N GLY A 576 11.73 -14.55 -28.14
CA GLY A 576 11.38 -13.44 -29.03
C GLY A 576 9.93 -12.96 -28.91
N VAL A 577 9.22 -13.33 -27.84
CA VAL A 577 7.88 -12.81 -27.56
C VAL A 577 8.02 -11.53 -26.76
N MET A 578 7.50 -10.41 -27.27
CA MET A 578 7.46 -9.16 -26.48
C MET A 578 6.56 -9.35 -25.25
N ILE A 579 7.13 -9.08 -24.09
CA ILE A 579 6.48 -9.13 -22.78
C ILE A 579 6.52 -7.71 -22.21
N TRP A 580 5.37 -7.21 -21.76
CA TRP A 580 5.26 -5.99 -20.98
C TRP A 580 5.14 -6.33 -19.51
N VAL A 581 5.91 -5.66 -18.67
CA VAL A 581 5.82 -5.65 -17.21
C VAL A 581 5.62 -4.19 -16.80
N ASP A 582 4.38 -3.83 -16.47
CA ASP A 582 3.91 -2.45 -16.33
C ASP A 582 4.23 -1.61 -17.59
N SER A 583 5.11 -0.62 -17.48
CA SER A 583 5.58 0.22 -18.58
C SER A 583 6.88 -0.28 -19.22
N TYR A 584 7.57 -1.24 -18.59
CA TYR A 584 8.77 -1.85 -19.14
C TYR A 584 8.37 -2.95 -20.12
N TRP A 585 9.15 -3.14 -21.18
CA TRP A 585 8.97 -4.27 -22.09
C TRP A 585 10.32 -4.82 -22.53
N ASP A 586 10.34 -6.12 -22.77
CA ASP A 586 11.51 -6.84 -23.30
C ASP A 586 11.03 -8.14 -23.99
N TYR A 587 11.91 -8.80 -24.73
CA TYR A 587 11.61 -10.06 -25.40
C TYR A 587 11.87 -11.27 -24.50
N SER A 588 11.00 -12.27 -24.58
CA SER A 588 11.18 -13.52 -23.86
C SER A 588 12.44 -14.27 -24.34
N PRO A 589 13.17 -14.96 -23.44
CA PRO A 589 12.95 -15.02 -22.01
C PRO A 589 13.42 -13.74 -21.32
N ILE A 590 12.55 -13.18 -20.47
CA ILE A 590 12.99 -12.18 -19.49
C ILE A 590 13.65 -12.95 -18.36
N ASN A 591 14.97 -12.79 -18.18
CA ASN A 591 15.74 -13.52 -17.18
C ASN A 591 16.01 -12.63 -15.96
N GLY A 592 15.18 -12.76 -14.93
CA GLY A 592 15.39 -12.10 -13.64
C GLY A 592 15.35 -10.56 -13.69
N LEU A 593 14.31 -10.00 -14.32
CA LEU A 593 14.04 -8.57 -14.28
C LEU A 593 13.83 -8.12 -12.82
N ALA A 594 14.63 -7.16 -12.36
CA ALA A 594 14.41 -6.53 -11.07
C ALA A 594 13.16 -5.66 -11.12
N VAL A 595 12.25 -5.88 -10.18
CA VAL A 595 10.99 -5.14 -10.07
C VAL A 595 10.76 -4.67 -8.62
N LEU A 596 9.85 -3.74 -8.41
CA LEU A 596 9.45 -3.32 -7.06
C LEU A 596 8.61 -4.42 -6.39
N PRO A 597 8.63 -4.57 -5.05
CA PRO A 597 7.77 -5.51 -4.34
C PRO A 597 6.34 -4.95 -4.28
N ARG A 598 5.57 -5.20 -5.35
CA ARG A 598 4.16 -4.83 -5.47
C ARG A 598 3.45 -5.70 -6.49
N THR A 599 2.19 -5.36 -6.74
CA THR A 599 1.44 -5.91 -7.87
C THR A 599 1.93 -5.29 -9.18
N HIS A 600 2.26 -6.16 -10.13
CA HIS A 600 2.65 -5.83 -11.50
C HIS A 600 1.60 -6.32 -12.49
N THR A 601 1.42 -5.57 -13.58
CA THR A 601 0.67 -6.03 -14.75
C THR A 601 1.62 -6.62 -15.78
N ILE A 602 1.44 -7.90 -16.11
CA ILE A 602 2.19 -8.59 -17.15
C ILE A 602 1.26 -8.84 -18.34
N ILE A 603 1.74 -8.51 -19.53
CA ILE A 603 1.05 -8.80 -20.79
C ILE A 603 2.08 -9.47 -21.71
N ALA A 604 1.71 -10.58 -22.35
CA ALA A 604 2.52 -11.15 -23.43
C ALA A 604 1.96 -10.74 -24.79
N LYS A 605 2.77 -10.69 -25.85
CA LYS A 605 2.27 -10.36 -27.19
C LYS A 605 1.26 -11.41 -27.65
N ALA A 606 -0.03 -11.01 -27.72
CA ALA A 606 -1.14 -11.93 -27.93
C ALA A 606 -1.01 -12.79 -29.20
N SER A 607 -0.42 -12.25 -30.26
CA SER A 607 -0.03 -13.02 -31.43
C SER A 607 1.21 -12.45 -32.10
N LEU A 608 2.08 -13.33 -32.59
CA LEU A 608 3.27 -12.96 -33.34
C LEU A 608 3.62 -14.03 -34.38
N GLN A 609 4.35 -13.59 -35.40
CA GLN A 609 4.87 -14.43 -36.47
C GLN A 609 6.36 -14.66 -36.20
N ILE A 610 6.82 -15.93 -36.19
CA ILE A 610 8.24 -16.29 -36.11
C ILE A 610 8.53 -17.30 -37.21
N GLY A 611 9.29 -16.89 -38.22
CA GLY A 611 9.45 -17.65 -39.46
C GLY A 611 8.08 -18.00 -40.04
N ASP A 612 7.89 -19.26 -40.46
CA ASP A 612 6.64 -19.70 -41.09
C ASP A 612 5.47 -19.95 -40.12
N TYR A 613 5.61 -19.63 -38.83
CA TYR A 613 4.62 -20.00 -37.82
C TYR A 613 4.04 -18.80 -37.09
N LYS A 614 2.71 -18.78 -37.01
CA LYS A 614 1.96 -17.89 -36.13
C LYS A 614 1.86 -18.52 -34.75
N TYR A 615 2.23 -17.75 -33.73
CA TYR A 615 2.09 -18.09 -32.33
C TYR A 615 0.97 -17.23 -31.75
N THR A 616 -0.01 -17.84 -31.10
CA THR A 616 -1.13 -17.14 -30.46
C THR A 616 -1.20 -17.51 -28.98
N PHE A 617 -1.18 -16.52 -28.09
CA PHE A 617 -1.28 -16.71 -26.64
C PHE A 617 -2.54 -17.52 -26.30
N GLN A 618 -2.46 -18.39 -25.29
CA GLN A 618 -3.57 -19.23 -24.85
C GLN A 618 -3.85 -19.05 -23.36
N HIS A 619 -2.84 -19.26 -22.52
CA HIS A 619 -2.96 -19.11 -21.08
C HIS A 619 -1.60 -18.94 -20.40
N TRP A 620 -1.61 -18.47 -19.16
CA TRP A 620 -0.46 -18.46 -18.26
C TRP A 620 -0.27 -19.83 -17.59
N GLU A 621 0.83 -20.02 -16.85
CA GLU A 621 1.17 -21.30 -16.21
C GLU A 621 0.17 -21.74 -15.13
N ASN A 622 -0.58 -20.79 -14.55
CA ASN A 622 -1.66 -21.06 -13.60
C ASN A 622 -3.00 -21.38 -14.28
N GLY A 623 -3.06 -21.39 -15.62
CA GLY A 623 -4.26 -21.68 -16.40
C GLY A 623 -5.12 -20.46 -16.74
N GLU A 624 -4.75 -19.25 -16.30
CA GLU A 624 -5.49 -18.03 -16.67
C GLU A 624 -5.40 -17.75 -18.17
N THR A 625 -6.55 -17.62 -18.83
CA THR A 625 -6.65 -17.35 -20.27
C THR A 625 -6.65 -15.86 -20.61
N ASN A 626 -6.80 -14.98 -19.62
CA ASN A 626 -6.66 -13.55 -19.82
C ASN A 626 -5.17 -13.22 -20.00
N ASN A 627 -4.81 -12.69 -21.17
CA ASN A 627 -3.44 -12.31 -21.46
C ASN A 627 -2.93 -11.17 -20.56
N ARG A 628 -3.82 -10.25 -20.14
CA ARG A 628 -3.46 -9.25 -19.13
C ARG A 628 -3.57 -9.89 -17.74
N ARG A 629 -2.43 -10.13 -17.12
CA ARG A 629 -2.33 -10.74 -15.79
C ARG A 629 -1.78 -9.78 -14.77
N THR A 630 -2.36 -9.78 -13.58
CA THR A 630 -1.83 -9.07 -12.42
C THR A 630 -1.20 -10.06 -11.47
N LEU A 631 0.02 -9.78 -11.03
CA LEU A 631 0.81 -10.67 -10.16
C LEU A 631 1.47 -9.86 -9.06
N ASN A 632 1.32 -10.28 -7.81
CA ASN A 632 2.08 -9.72 -6.70
C ASN A 632 3.48 -10.36 -6.64
N VAL A 633 4.53 -9.55 -6.72
CA VAL A 633 5.92 -10.03 -6.81
C VAL A 633 6.71 -9.61 -5.56
N GLU A 634 6.52 -10.33 -4.46
CA GLU A 634 7.22 -10.08 -3.19
C GLU A 634 8.57 -10.82 -3.08
N SER A 635 8.82 -11.76 -3.98
CA SER A 635 10.04 -12.57 -4.03
C SER A 635 10.30 -13.06 -5.45
N ASN A 636 11.47 -13.66 -5.68
CA ASN A 636 11.85 -14.16 -7.00
C ASN A 636 10.81 -15.15 -7.54
N ILE A 637 10.29 -14.88 -8.74
CA ILE A 637 9.23 -15.68 -9.34
C ILE A 637 9.50 -15.93 -10.83
N THR A 638 9.09 -17.10 -11.30
CA THR A 638 9.11 -17.46 -12.72
C THR A 638 7.68 -17.74 -13.17
N ILE A 639 7.26 -17.08 -14.25
CA ILE A 639 5.97 -17.32 -14.92
C ILE A 639 6.18 -17.77 -16.36
N ILE A 640 5.19 -18.46 -16.92
CA ILE A 640 5.27 -19.02 -18.28
C ILE A 640 4.01 -18.67 -19.06
N ALA A 641 4.16 -18.03 -20.21
CA ALA A 641 3.08 -17.86 -21.18
C ALA A 641 3.06 -19.00 -22.18
N TYR A 642 1.89 -19.64 -22.35
CA TYR A 642 1.68 -20.74 -23.29
C TYR A 642 1.03 -20.26 -24.59
N TYR A 643 1.57 -20.73 -25.72
CA TYR A 643 1.15 -20.35 -27.06
C TYR A 643 0.72 -21.56 -27.90
N LYS A 644 -0.34 -21.36 -28.70
CA LYS A 644 -0.69 -22.22 -29.82
C LYS A 644 0.21 -21.86 -31.01
N LYS A 645 0.91 -22.86 -31.56
CA LYS A 645 1.77 -22.73 -32.75
C LYS A 645 1.01 -23.23 -33.98
N GLU A 646 0.88 -22.41 -35.01
CA GLU A 646 0.17 -22.72 -36.26
C GLU A 646 1.06 -22.38 -37.45
N TYR A 647 1.07 -23.21 -38.49
CA TYR A 647 1.78 -22.91 -39.72
C TYR A 647 1.04 -21.81 -40.50
N ASN A 648 1.72 -20.71 -40.78
CA ASN A 648 1.18 -19.50 -41.40
C ASN A 648 2.34 -18.68 -41.99
N PRO A 649 2.89 -19.01 -43.16
CA PRO A 649 4.09 -18.34 -43.67
C PRO A 649 3.89 -16.83 -43.86
N PRO A 650 4.88 -15.99 -43.50
CA PRO A 650 4.79 -14.57 -43.71
C PRO A 650 4.75 -14.29 -45.21
N PRO A 651 4.10 -13.21 -45.61
CA PRO A 651 3.95 -12.95 -47.03
C PRO A 651 5.20 -12.38 -47.69
N SER A 652 5.45 -12.70 -48.96
CA SER A 652 6.63 -12.22 -49.69
C SER A 652 6.47 -10.74 -50.11
N GLY A 653 6.58 -9.83 -49.14
CA GLY A 653 6.11 -8.46 -49.21
C GLY A 653 7.13 -7.37 -48.91
N GLY A 654 8.38 -7.69 -48.51
CA GLY A 654 9.54 -6.82 -48.23
C GLY A 654 9.31 -5.55 -47.42
N CYS A 655 10.28 -5.26 -46.57
CA CYS A 655 10.21 -4.25 -45.51
C CYS A 655 10.89 -2.93 -45.91
N PRO A 656 10.59 -1.80 -45.22
CA PRO A 656 9.90 -1.71 -43.94
C PRO A 656 8.37 -1.61 -44.06
N TYR A 657 7.67 -1.91 -42.96
CA TYR A 657 6.22 -1.73 -42.83
C TYR A 657 5.88 -0.56 -41.92
N VAL A 658 4.80 0.15 -42.24
CA VAL A 658 4.21 1.17 -41.39
C VAL A 658 3.03 0.61 -40.59
N TYR A 659 2.97 1.04 -39.33
CA TYR A 659 1.91 0.71 -38.39
C TYR A 659 1.28 2.01 -37.88
N THR A 660 -0.03 1.96 -37.61
CA THR A 660 -0.81 3.09 -37.12
C THR A 660 -1.25 2.87 -35.68
N TRP A 661 -1.24 3.93 -34.86
CA TRP A 661 -1.75 3.87 -33.48
C TRP A 661 -3.28 3.88 -33.46
N ASN A 662 -3.88 2.86 -32.83
CA ASN A 662 -5.34 2.73 -32.72
C ASN A 662 -5.91 3.09 -31.34
N GLY A 663 -5.12 3.69 -30.44
CA GLY A 663 -5.50 3.97 -29.05
C GLY A 663 -5.10 2.90 -28.04
N SER A 664 -4.84 1.68 -28.47
CA SER A 664 -4.44 0.54 -27.60
C SER A 664 -3.12 -0.11 -28.01
N GLY A 665 -2.75 0.00 -29.29
CA GLY A 665 -1.55 -0.58 -29.85
C GLY A 665 -1.33 -0.14 -31.29
N TYR A 666 -0.21 -0.56 -31.86
CA TYR A 666 0.13 -0.34 -33.26
C TYR A 666 -0.47 -1.45 -34.14
N MET A 667 -1.29 -1.06 -35.12
CA MET A 667 -1.87 -1.95 -36.12
C MET A 667 -1.06 -1.88 -37.42
N LEU A 668 -0.70 -3.04 -37.97
CA LEU A 668 -0.03 -3.11 -39.27
C LEU A 668 -0.92 -2.50 -40.33
N ASP A 669 -0.40 -1.51 -41.06
CA ASP A 669 -1.11 -0.92 -42.20
C ASP A 669 -0.57 -1.55 -43.49
N ASN A 670 0.67 -1.24 -43.89
CA ASN A 670 1.24 -1.79 -45.13
C ASN A 670 2.76 -1.65 -45.26
N ASN A 671 3.32 -2.27 -46.29
CA ASN A 671 4.73 -2.05 -46.66
C ASN A 671 4.91 -0.66 -47.28
N VAL A 672 6.06 -0.04 -47.02
CA VAL A 672 6.46 1.28 -47.53
C VAL A 672 7.81 1.20 -48.23
N LEU A 673 8.19 2.27 -48.92
CA LEU A 673 9.39 2.33 -49.78
C LEU A 673 9.38 1.29 -50.90
N GLY A 674 8.21 0.95 -51.44
CA GLY A 674 8.07 -0.13 -52.44
C GLY A 674 8.92 0.06 -53.72
N LEU A 675 9.33 1.30 -54.03
CA LEU A 675 10.22 1.60 -55.15
C LEU A 675 11.68 1.19 -54.92
N SER A 676 12.11 0.95 -53.67
CA SER A 676 13.49 0.53 -53.38
C SER A 676 13.86 -0.80 -54.03
N GLU A 677 12.89 -1.68 -54.29
CA GLU A 677 13.07 -2.94 -55.01
C GLU A 677 13.68 -2.78 -56.40
N VAL A 678 13.43 -1.63 -57.04
CA VAL A 678 13.83 -1.35 -58.42
C VAL A 678 14.72 -0.11 -58.55
N SER A 679 15.00 0.60 -57.46
CA SER A 679 15.82 1.82 -57.47
C SER A 679 17.32 1.55 -57.58
N GLY A 680 17.74 0.29 -57.42
CA GLY A 680 19.15 -0.09 -57.40
C GLY A 680 19.90 0.48 -56.19
N GLY A 681 19.20 0.72 -55.07
CA GLY A 681 19.77 1.29 -53.84
C GLY A 681 19.81 2.81 -53.80
N SER A 682 19.16 3.50 -54.76
CA SER A 682 18.93 4.94 -54.67
C SER A 682 17.75 5.24 -53.76
N ASP A 683 17.78 6.37 -53.06
CA ASP A 683 16.64 6.86 -52.28
C ASP A 683 15.41 7.05 -53.16
N VAL A 684 14.25 6.70 -52.60
CA VAL A 684 12.95 6.85 -53.23
C VAL A 684 12.04 7.64 -52.30
N GLU A 685 11.17 8.44 -52.90
CA GLU A 685 10.05 9.05 -52.18
C GLU A 685 8.86 8.09 -52.20
N ASP A 686 8.21 7.92 -51.05
CA ASP A 686 6.99 7.13 -50.93
C ASP A 686 5.89 7.94 -50.22
N TYR A 687 4.82 8.22 -50.95
CA TYR A 687 3.59 8.79 -50.42
C TYR A 687 2.58 7.67 -50.25
N TYR A 688 2.25 7.36 -49.01
CA TYR A 688 1.28 6.32 -48.70
C TYR A 688 0.09 6.85 -47.91
N ARG A 689 -1.09 6.76 -48.50
CA ARG A 689 -2.35 6.98 -47.78
C ARG A 689 -2.63 5.81 -46.86
N LEU A 690 -2.67 6.06 -45.56
CA LEU A 690 -2.98 5.05 -44.57
C LEU A 690 -4.42 4.54 -44.76
N GLU A 691 -4.60 3.23 -44.72
CA GLU A 691 -5.91 2.58 -44.83
C GLU A 691 -6.62 2.55 -43.47
N HIS A 692 -5.85 2.48 -42.38
CA HIS A 692 -6.39 2.56 -41.04
C HIS A 692 -6.51 4.01 -40.58
N SER A 693 -7.67 4.31 -39.98
CA SER A 693 -7.86 5.56 -39.24
C SER A 693 -6.93 5.61 -38.02
N MET A 694 -6.33 6.76 -37.75
CA MET A 694 -5.51 6.97 -36.56
C MET A 694 -6.29 7.68 -35.46
N ILE A 695 -6.22 7.13 -34.25
CA ILE A 695 -6.64 7.82 -33.04
C ILE A 695 -5.43 8.61 -32.53
N PRO A 696 -5.61 9.85 -32.03
CA PRO A 696 -4.49 10.58 -31.45
C PRO A 696 -3.89 9.81 -30.27
N TYR A 697 -2.57 9.72 -30.24
CA TYR A 697 -1.79 9.21 -29.10
C TYR A 697 -1.98 10.10 -27.87
N TYR A 698 -2.09 11.41 -28.09
CA TYR A 698 -2.48 12.39 -27.08
C TYR A 698 -3.43 13.43 -27.71
N ALA A 699 -4.56 13.68 -27.05
CA ALA A 699 -5.55 14.68 -27.47
C ALA A 699 -5.46 15.93 -26.57
N GLY A 700 -4.82 16.99 -27.07
CA GLY A 700 -4.74 18.28 -26.40
C GLY A 700 -5.83 19.25 -26.86
N SER A 701 -5.97 20.39 -26.19
CA SER A 701 -7.01 21.40 -26.52
C SER A 701 -6.70 22.22 -27.78
N ARG A 702 -5.42 22.33 -28.18
CA ARG A 702 -4.98 23.10 -29.37
C ARG A 702 -4.42 22.22 -30.49
N PHE A 703 -3.74 21.13 -30.13
CA PHE A 703 -3.17 20.18 -31.05
C PHE A 703 -3.33 18.78 -30.48
N SER A 704 -3.31 17.80 -31.37
CA SER A 704 -3.25 16.38 -31.05
C SER A 704 -1.95 15.79 -31.56
N VAL A 705 -1.41 14.83 -30.82
CA VAL A 705 -0.23 14.07 -31.20
C VAL A 705 -0.67 12.74 -31.80
N TYR A 706 -0.23 12.44 -33.00
CA TYR A 706 -0.46 11.17 -33.69
C TYR A 706 0.84 10.38 -33.74
N SER A 707 0.74 9.05 -33.81
CA SER A 707 1.92 8.20 -33.87
C SER A 707 1.78 7.08 -34.88
N ILE A 708 2.89 6.83 -35.58
CA ILE A 708 3.11 5.67 -36.43
C ILE A 708 4.35 4.92 -35.93
N MET A 709 4.48 3.67 -36.34
CA MET A 709 5.71 2.91 -36.14
C MET A 709 6.18 2.33 -37.47
N LEU A 710 7.45 2.54 -37.79
CA LEU A 710 8.13 1.85 -38.88
C LEU A 710 8.84 0.62 -38.32
N SER A 711 8.77 -0.48 -39.05
CA SER A 711 9.40 -1.70 -38.60
C SER A 711 9.94 -2.56 -39.73
N GLU A 712 11.10 -3.14 -39.44
CA GLU A 712 11.83 -4.04 -40.30
C GLU A 712 11.79 -5.43 -39.67
N PHE A 713 11.04 -6.38 -40.24
CA PHE A 713 10.86 -7.72 -39.65
C PHE A 713 11.24 -8.86 -40.59
N GLU A 714 11.49 -8.57 -41.86
CA GLU A 714 11.93 -9.54 -42.84
C GLU A 714 13.47 -9.56 -42.87
N ASN A 715 14.08 -9.46 -44.04
CA ASN A 715 15.54 -9.56 -44.21
C ASN A 715 16.12 -8.28 -44.81
N GLU A 716 15.43 -7.15 -44.74
CA GLU A 716 15.91 -5.90 -45.32
C GLU A 716 16.66 -5.05 -44.28
N HIS A 717 17.61 -4.24 -44.76
CA HIS A 717 18.20 -3.15 -44.01
C HIS A 717 17.71 -1.85 -44.65
N SER A 718 16.90 -1.11 -43.90
CA SER A 718 16.27 0.14 -44.34
C SER A 718 17.05 1.37 -43.87
N TYR A 719 17.24 2.33 -44.75
CA TYR A 719 17.89 3.63 -44.54
C TYR A 719 16.85 4.72 -44.78
N LEU A 720 16.47 5.44 -43.72
CA LEU A 720 15.42 6.47 -43.73
C LEU A 720 16.04 7.86 -43.57
N ASP A 721 15.84 8.74 -44.54
CA ASP A 721 16.40 10.10 -44.53
C ASP A 721 15.37 11.13 -44.04
N GLN A 722 14.14 11.04 -44.53
CA GLN A 722 13.08 11.97 -44.13
C GLN A 722 11.75 11.28 -43.93
N VAL A 723 11.02 11.64 -42.88
CA VAL A 723 9.63 11.21 -42.66
C VAL A 723 8.76 12.44 -42.41
N LYS A 724 7.56 12.49 -43.00
CA LYS A 724 6.54 13.49 -42.69
C LYS A 724 5.17 12.83 -42.58
N LEU A 725 4.28 13.44 -41.81
CA LEU A 725 2.87 13.07 -41.80
C LEU A 725 2.05 14.20 -42.41
N LEU A 726 1.31 13.89 -43.46
CA LEU A 726 0.34 14.78 -44.08
C LEU A 726 -1.06 14.43 -43.55
N ALA A 727 -1.77 15.43 -43.03
CA ALA A 727 -3.16 15.32 -42.64
C ALA A 727 -4.02 16.16 -43.59
N VAL A 728 -4.94 15.49 -44.28
CA VAL A 728 -5.83 16.10 -45.28
C VAL A 728 -7.22 16.18 -44.68
N ASP A 729 -7.65 17.39 -44.35
CA ASP A 729 -8.99 17.66 -43.85
C ASP A 729 -9.94 17.90 -45.03
N HIS A 730 -11.06 17.17 -45.05
CA HIS A 730 -12.03 17.18 -46.14
C HIS A 730 -13.47 17.03 -45.61
N PRO A 731 -14.49 17.34 -46.43
CA PRO A 731 -15.88 17.04 -46.09
C PRO A 731 -16.10 15.54 -45.80
N PRO A 732 -17.05 15.17 -44.91
CA PRO A 732 -17.25 13.76 -44.52
C PRO A 732 -17.67 12.80 -45.63
N ASP A 733 -18.28 13.31 -46.71
CA ASP A 733 -18.73 12.56 -47.90
C ASP A 733 -17.68 12.52 -49.02
N VAL A 734 -16.52 13.12 -48.79
CA VAL A 734 -15.40 13.17 -49.73
C VAL A 734 -14.33 12.17 -49.29
N ASN A 735 -13.79 11.40 -50.22
CA ASN A 735 -12.65 10.53 -49.99
C ASN A 735 -11.39 11.14 -50.63
N VAL A 736 -10.22 10.75 -50.13
CA VAL A 736 -8.92 11.22 -50.60
C VAL A 736 -8.07 10.02 -51.01
N ALA A 737 -7.40 10.09 -52.15
CA ALA A 737 -6.43 9.10 -52.61
C ALA A 737 -5.26 9.79 -53.33
N LEU A 738 -4.22 9.00 -53.63
CA LEU A 738 -2.99 9.47 -54.24
C LEU A 738 -2.80 8.88 -55.65
N THR A 739 -2.35 9.72 -56.59
CA THR A 739 -1.80 9.22 -57.84
C THR A 739 -0.44 8.56 -57.59
N PRO A 740 0.07 7.73 -58.53
CA PRO A 740 1.41 7.15 -58.42
C PRO A 740 2.53 8.18 -58.25
N GLU A 741 2.30 9.41 -58.70
CA GLU A 741 3.21 10.55 -58.60
C GLU A 741 3.03 11.35 -57.29
N GLY A 742 2.16 10.91 -56.39
CA GLY A 742 1.92 11.55 -55.09
C GLY A 742 0.92 12.71 -55.12
N GLN A 743 0.19 12.93 -56.22
CA GLN A 743 -0.82 13.97 -56.28
C GLN A 743 -2.06 13.59 -55.45
N ILE A 744 -2.49 14.50 -54.57
CA ILE A 744 -3.69 14.32 -53.73
C ILE A 744 -4.95 14.65 -54.56
N LEU A 745 -5.78 13.64 -54.81
CA LEU A 745 -7.06 13.78 -55.49
C LEU A 745 -8.22 13.40 -54.56
N THR A 746 -9.34 14.09 -54.73
CA THR A 746 -10.60 13.76 -54.03
C THR A 746 -11.56 13.03 -54.93
N TYR A 747 -12.39 12.14 -54.38
CA TYR A 747 -13.45 11.45 -55.11
C TYR A 747 -14.68 11.23 -54.23
N THR A 748 -15.86 11.15 -54.85
CA THR A 748 -17.14 10.98 -54.15
C THR A 748 -18.05 10.09 -54.99
N ASN A 749 -18.40 8.93 -54.42
CA ASN A 749 -19.30 7.95 -55.03
C ASN A 749 -18.91 7.56 -56.49
N PRO A 750 -17.73 6.94 -56.70
CA PRO A 750 -17.31 6.52 -58.03
C PRO A 750 -18.34 5.58 -58.68
N SER A 751 -18.56 5.73 -59.98
CA SER A 751 -19.49 4.87 -60.72
C SER A 751 -18.86 3.49 -60.94
N PRO A 752 -19.54 2.39 -60.61
CA PRO A 752 -19.02 1.05 -60.86
C PRO A 752 -18.97 0.76 -62.37
N PRO A 753 -18.12 -0.18 -62.82
CA PRO A 753 -18.16 -0.64 -64.19
C PRO A 753 -19.48 -1.33 -64.52
N VAL A 754 -19.85 -1.33 -65.81
CA VAL A 754 -20.98 -2.11 -66.34
C VAL A 754 -20.53 -3.47 -66.89
N SER A 755 -19.21 -3.66 -67.08
CA SER A 755 -18.60 -4.92 -67.54
C SER A 755 -17.14 -4.99 -67.09
N ALA A 756 -16.69 -6.17 -66.68
CA ALA A 756 -15.28 -6.45 -66.36
C ALA A 756 -14.92 -7.86 -66.83
N ILE A 757 -14.25 -7.97 -67.99
CA ILE A 757 -14.00 -9.24 -68.67
C ILE A 757 -12.48 -9.46 -68.80
N ASP A 758 -12.00 -10.63 -68.38
CA ASP A 758 -10.59 -10.97 -68.52
C ASP A 758 -10.22 -11.43 -69.95
N ASN A 759 -8.93 -11.71 -70.16
CA ASN A 759 -8.40 -12.18 -71.44
C ASN A 759 -8.86 -13.59 -71.85
N TYR A 760 -9.59 -14.30 -70.99
CA TYR A 760 -10.22 -15.60 -71.27
C TYR A 760 -11.72 -15.49 -71.57
N GLY A 761 -12.30 -14.29 -71.43
CA GLY A 761 -13.73 -14.04 -71.63
C GLY A 761 -14.59 -14.27 -70.38
N GLN A 762 -13.98 -14.44 -69.20
CA GLN A 762 -14.70 -14.60 -67.94
C GLN A 762 -15.10 -13.23 -67.38
N ASP A 763 -16.34 -13.13 -66.90
CA ASP A 763 -16.88 -11.95 -66.24
C ASP A 763 -16.54 -11.96 -64.74
N TRP A 764 -15.94 -10.86 -64.29
CA TRP A 764 -15.50 -10.62 -62.92
C TRP A 764 -16.21 -9.45 -62.26
N LEU A 765 -17.22 -8.87 -62.92
CA LEU A 765 -17.95 -7.71 -62.42
C LEU A 765 -18.41 -7.84 -60.96
N PRO A 766 -19.01 -8.96 -60.49
CA PRO A 766 -19.46 -9.09 -59.11
C PRO A 766 -18.38 -8.95 -58.03
N TRP A 767 -17.11 -9.17 -58.37
CA TRP A 767 -15.96 -9.11 -57.44
C TRP A 767 -15.30 -7.72 -57.39
N LEU A 768 -15.84 -6.73 -58.08
CA LEU A 768 -15.21 -5.41 -58.26
C LEU A 768 -16.13 -4.25 -57.89
N LEU A 769 -17.37 -4.54 -57.44
CA LEU A 769 -18.39 -3.54 -57.18
C LEU A 769 -18.19 -2.80 -55.85
N GLU A 770 -17.71 -3.49 -54.82
CA GLU A 770 -17.62 -2.98 -53.45
C GLU A 770 -16.33 -3.49 -52.79
N PRO A 771 -15.66 -2.68 -51.94
CA PRO A 771 -14.44 -3.09 -51.25
C PRO A 771 -14.73 -4.05 -50.09
N ASP A 772 -15.16 -5.28 -50.40
CA ASP A 772 -15.64 -6.29 -49.45
C ASP A 772 -14.66 -7.47 -49.23
N ASN A 773 -13.48 -7.42 -49.86
CA ASN A 773 -12.48 -8.48 -49.94
C ASN A 773 -12.88 -9.71 -50.76
N ASN A 774 -13.98 -9.70 -51.50
CA ASN A 774 -14.16 -10.57 -52.66
C ASN A 774 -13.38 -9.94 -53.82
N TYR A 775 -12.46 -10.67 -54.42
CA TYR A 775 -11.52 -10.08 -55.37
C TYR A 775 -11.38 -10.87 -56.67
N TYR A 776 -11.05 -10.14 -57.73
CA TYR A 776 -10.36 -10.68 -58.89
C TYR A 776 -8.89 -10.89 -58.54
N GLN A 777 -8.34 -12.05 -58.90
CA GLN A 777 -6.92 -12.32 -58.83
C GLN A 777 -6.41 -12.57 -60.24
N GLY A 778 -5.52 -11.71 -60.70
CA GLY A 778 -4.92 -11.85 -62.02
C GLY A 778 -3.42 -12.08 -61.96
N PHE A 779 -2.91 -12.71 -63.01
CA PHE A 779 -1.55 -13.23 -63.09
C PHE A 779 -0.69 -12.47 -64.13
N PRO A 780 0.66 -12.61 -64.07
CA PRO A 780 1.55 -11.98 -65.04
C PRO A 780 1.17 -12.27 -66.49
N GLY A 781 1.01 -11.20 -67.28
CA GLY A 781 0.65 -11.25 -68.70
C GLY A 781 -0.85 -11.26 -68.99
N GLU A 782 -1.69 -11.39 -67.96
CA GLU A 782 -3.15 -11.29 -68.08
C GLU A 782 -3.61 -9.84 -68.14
N TRP A 783 -4.85 -9.64 -68.58
CA TRP A 783 -5.48 -8.33 -68.54
C TRP A 783 -6.96 -8.42 -68.23
N LEU A 784 -7.46 -7.36 -67.59
CA LEU A 784 -8.88 -7.15 -67.31
C LEU A 784 -9.37 -5.93 -68.12
N LEU A 785 -10.37 -6.15 -68.99
CA LEU A 785 -11.02 -5.10 -69.76
C LEU A 785 -12.27 -4.63 -69.03
N ILE A 786 -12.31 -3.34 -68.74
CA ILE A 786 -13.32 -2.70 -67.91
C ILE A 786 -14.07 -1.70 -68.78
N ASP A 787 -15.39 -1.75 -68.74
CA ASP A 787 -16.27 -0.80 -69.43
C ASP A 787 -17.14 -0.07 -68.40
N PHE A 788 -17.11 1.26 -68.39
CA PHE A 788 -17.96 2.08 -67.54
C PHE A 788 -19.25 2.54 -68.23
N GLY A 789 -19.49 2.09 -69.47
CA GLY A 789 -20.69 2.44 -70.22
C GLY A 789 -20.72 3.92 -70.57
N ASN A 790 -21.81 4.59 -70.20
CA ASN A 790 -22.03 6.00 -70.52
C ASN A 790 -21.97 6.84 -69.23
N LEU A 791 -20.91 7.64 -69.08
CA LEU A 791 -20.73 8.62 -68.00
C LEU A 791 -20.31 9.97 -68.59
N ASP A 792 -20.67 11.06 -67.93
CA ASP A 792 -20.15 12.39 -68.29
C ASP A 792 -18.74 12.57 -67.72
N VAL A 793 -17.75 12.41 -68.59
CA VAL A 793 -16.32 12.57 -68.29
C VAL A 793 -15.76 13.90 -68.81
N SER A 794 -16.62 14.85 -69.21
CA SER A 794 -16.19 16.11 -69.84
C SER A 794 -15.38 17.03 -68.92
N GLN A 795 -15.53 16.87 -67.61
CA GLN A 795 -14.79 17.63 -66.59
C GLN A 795 -13.66 16.81 -65.98
N THR A 796 -13.97 15.61 -65.49
CA THR A 796 -13.00 14.73 -64.84
C THR A 796 -13.33 13.26 -65.08
N ALA A 797 -12.31 12.42 -65.14
CA ALA A 797 -12.42 10.98 -65.13
C ALA A 797 -11.29 10.39 -64.27
N LYS A 798 -11.58 10.07 -63.00
CA LYS A 798 -10.59 9.51 -62.07
C LYS A 798 -10.89 8.05 -61.79
N LEU A 799 -10.00 7.15 -62.20
CA LEU A 799 -10.12 5.73 -61.90
C LEU A 799 -9.69 5.50 -60.45
N VAL A 800 -10.59 4.97 -59.63
CA VAL A 800 -10.33 4.54 -58.25
C VAL A 800 -10.28 3.02 -58.24
N LEU A 801 -9.24 2.46 -57.63
CA LEU A 801 -9.13 1.01 -57.44
C LEU A 801 -8.59 0.66 -56.05
N ARG A 802 -9.04 -0.47 -55.51
CA ARG A 802 -8.45 -1.08 -54.31
C ARG A 802 -7.78 -2.39 -54.72
N ALA A 803 -6.48 -2.48 -54.44
CA ALA A 803 -5.66 -3.60 -54.88
C ALA A 803 -4.55 -3.95 -53.89
N ASN A 804 -4.09 -5.20 -53.94
CA ASN A 804 -2.92 -5.68 -53.21
C ASN A 804 -2.02 -6.58 -54.07
N LEU A 805 -0.80 -6.81 -53.59
CA LEU A 805 0.25 -7.60 -54.22
C LEU A 805 0.37 -8.96 -53.53
N GLU A 806 0.42 -10.05 -54.30
CA GLU A 806 0.64 -11.39 -53.75
C GLU A 806 2.10 -11.86 -53.87
N TRP A 807 2.83 -11.50 -54.94
CA TRP A 807 4.24 -11.90 -55.14
C TRP A 807 5.02 -10.88 -55.99
N LYS A 808 6.37 -10.93 -56.04
CA LYS A 808 7.21 -9.75 -55.79
C LYS A 808 8.40 -9.41 -56.71
N LYS A 809 8.46 -9.83 -57.98
CA LYS A 809 9.60 -9.45 -58.85
C LYS A 809 9.19 -8.84 -60.19
N ASP A 810 9.24 -7.51 -60.26
CA ASP A 810 8.99 -6.64 -61.45
C ASP A 810 7.52 -6.30 -61.78
N TYR A 811 6.69 -6.11 -60.76
CA TYR A 811 5.24 -6.26 -60.89
C TYR A 811 4.42 -5.00 -60.57
N CYS A 812 3.59 -4.62 -61.52
CA CYS A 812 2.73 -3.45 -61.48
C CYS A 812 1.48 -3.68 -62.33
N ILE A 813 0.44 -2.87 -62.07
CA ILE A 813 -0.75 -2.81 -62.91
C ILE A 813 -0.56 -1.67 -63.89
N HIS A 814 -0.48 -2.00 -65.18
CA HIS A 814 -0.46 -1.02 -66.25
C HIS A 814 -1.89 -0.58 -66.56
N VAL A 815 -2.17 0.72 -66.41
CA VAL A 815 -3.48 1.30 -66.75
C VAL A 815 -3.43 1.81 -68.18
N GLN A 816 -4.24 1.22 -69.06
CA GLN A 816 -4.19 1.47 -70.50
C GLN A 816 -5.53 1.99 -71.05
N THR A 817 -5.45 2.94 -71.97
CA THR A 817 -6.60 3.40 -72.78
C THR A 817 -6.28 3.30 -74.28
N LEU A 818 -7.28 3.49 -75.15
CA LEU A 818 -7.10 3.41 -76.60
C LEU A 818 -6.49 4.71 -77.14
N ASN A 819 -5.56 4.58 -78.08
CA ASN A 819 -5.07 5.69 -78.89
C ASN A 819 -5.92 5.88 -80.18
N GLU A 820 -5.59 6.89 -80.99
CA GLU A 820 -6.30 7.21 -82.24
C GLU A 820 -6.31 6.07 -83.26
N ASN A 821 -5.36 5.12 -83.16
CA ASN A 821 -5.27 3.95 -84.04
C ASN A 821 -6.04 2.73 -83.49
N GLY A 822 -6.69 2.84 -82.33
CA GLY A 822 -7.36 1.73 -81.66
C GLY A 822 -6.40 0.76 -80.94
N GLU A 823 -5.17 1.20 -80.65
CA GLU A 823 -4.17 0.41 -79.92
C GLU A 823 -4.15 0.81 -78.44
N TRP A 824 -3.95 -0.18 -77.57
CA TRP A 824 -3.82 0.04 -76.12
C TRP A 824 -2.48 0.69 -75.78
N THR A 825 -2.53 1.82 -75.07
CA THR A 825 -1.35 2.61 -74.67
C THR A 825 -1.34 2.79 -73.16
N ASP A 826 -0.17 2.61 -72.52
CA ASP A 826 0.04 2.85 -71.09
C ASP A 826 -0.16 4.33 -70.73
N ARG A 827 -0.94 4.59 -69.68
CA ARG A 827 -1.17 5.93 -69.12
C ARG A 827 -0.43 6.13 -67.80
N THR A 828 -0.44 5.12 -66.95
CA THR A 828 0.36 5.09 -65.73
C THR A 828 0.58 3.65 -65.29
N VAL A 829 1.47 3.49 -64.32
CA VAL A 829 1.86 2.22 -63.73
C VAL A 829 1.58 2.27 -62.24
N LEU A 830 0.76 1.34 -61.76
CA LEU A 830 0.39 1.24 -60.36
C LEU A 830 1.25 0.19 -59.66
N ARG A 831 1.97 0.61 -58.63
CA ARG A 831 2.72 -0.30 -57.76
C ARG A 831 1.87 -0.59 -56.54
N THR A 832 1.28 -1.77 -56.51
CA THR A 832 0.43 -2.23 -55.41
C THR A 832 1.28 -2.62 -54.20
N ARG A 833 0.69 -2.48 -53.02
CA ARG A 833 1.31 -2.85 -51.75
C ARG A 833 0.89 -4.23 -51.29
N TYR A 834 1.55 -4.75 -50.27
CA TYR A 834 1.31 -6.11 -49.79
C TYR A 834 -0.13 -6.29 -49.25
N ASN A 835 -0.58 -5.39 -48.39
CA ASN A 835 -1.98 -5.31 -47.98
C ASN A 835 -2.78 -4.43 -48.96
N TRP A 836 -4.11 -4.53 -48.90
CA TRP A 836 -5.01 -3.71 -49.70
C TRP A 836 -4.68 -2.22 -49.60
N SER A 837 -4.66 -1.55 -50.74
CA SER A 837 -4.42 -0.11 -50.83
C SER A 837 -5.30 0.51 -51.91
N THR A 838 -5.86 1.68 -51.62
CA THR A 838 -6.70 2.44 -52.54
C THR A 838 -5.84 3.42 -53.33
N LEU A 839 -5.90 3.32 -54.65
CA LEU A 839 -5.13 4.11 -55.60
C LEU A 839 -6.09 4.90 -56.50
N ILE A 840 -5.64 6.04 -57.02
CA ILE A 840 -6.42 6.86 -57.94
C ILE A 840 -5.58 7.29 -59.14
N VAL A 841 -6.17 7.31 -60.33
CA VAL A 841 -5.50 7.75 -61.57
C VAL A 841 -6.37 8.79 -62.26
N ASP A 842 -5.78 9.93 -62.61
CA ASP A 842 -6.44 10.92 -63.44
C ASP A 842 -6.37 10.50 -64.93
N LEU A 843 -7.54 10.17 -65.49
CA LEU A 843 -7.73 9.80 -66.88
C LEU A 843 -8.51 10.86 -67.68
N SER A 844 -8.71 12.05 -67.13
CA SER A 844 -9.52 13.12 -67.75
C SER A 844 -8.99 13.54 -69.12
N GLY A 845 -7.68 13.43 -69.35
CA GLY A 845 -7.04 13.70 -70.64
C GLY A 845 -7.04 12.52 -71.62
N TYR A 846 -7.52 11.35 -71.21
CA TYR A 846 -7.43 10.09 -71.98
C TYR A 846 -8.78 9.41 -72.22
N LEU A 847 -9.84 9.86 -71.55
CA LEU A 847 -11.21 9.37 -71.71
C LEU A 847 -12.14 10.53 -72.10
N PRO A 848 -13.13 10.32 -73.00
CA PRO A 848 -13.44 9.04 -73.64
C PRO A 848 -12.38 8.62 -74.66
N ASN A 849 -12.32 7.32 -74.96
CA ASN A 849 -11.48 6.80 -76.03
C ASN A 849 -11.90 7.43 -77.39
N PRO A 850 -11.05 7.40 -78.43
CA PRO A 850 -11.37 7.96 -79.74
C PRO A 850 -12.64 7.38 -80.41
N ASP A 851 -13.04 6.17 -80.03
CA ASP A 851 -14.29 5.53 -80.47
C ASP A 851 -15.52 5.92 -79.62
N GLY A 852 -15.34 6.83 -78.65
CA GLY A 852 -16.36 7.28 -77.71
C GLY A 852 -16.55 6.38 -76.49
N SER A 853 -15.84 5.25 -76.38
CA SER A 853 -16.01 4.30 -75.29
C SER A 853 -15.30 4.74 -74.00
N LEU A 854 -15.83 4.33 -72.84
CA LEU A 854 -15.18 4.48 -71.53
C LEU A 854 -14.54 3.16 -71.10
N LYS A 855 -13.69 2.61 -71.98
CA LYS A 855 -13.01 1.33 -71.76
C LYS A 855 -11.57 1.53 -71.30
N ILE A 856 -11.20 0.76 -70.28
CA ILE A 856 -9.84 0.72 -69.72
C ILE A 856 -9.37 -0.72 -69.72
N ARG A 857 -8.09 -0.94 -70.00
CA ARG A 857 -7.45 -2.24 -69.82
C ARG A 857 -6.46 -2.15 -68.66
N LEU A 858 -6.62 -3.01 -67.66
CA LEU A 858 -5.63 -3.25 -66.61
C LEU A 858 -4.77 -4.43 -67.05
N TYR A 859 -3.54 -4.15 -67.49
CA TYR A 859 -2.57 -5.20 -67.83
C TYR A 859 -1.70 -5.51 -66.60
N LEU A 860 -1.63 -6.78 -66.23
CA LEU A 860 -0.98 -7.21 -65.00
C LEU A 860 0.42 -7.72 -65.33
N ALA A 861 1.44 -7.00 -64.89
CA ALA A 861 2.81 -7.52 -64.96
C ALA A 861 3.06 -8.58 -63.88
N GLY A 862 2.30 -8.55 -62.77
CA GLY A 862 2.43 -9.45 -61.62
C GLY A 862 1.17 -10.17 -61.16
N ILE A 863 1.26 -10.83 -60.00
CA ILE A 863 0.08 -11.40 -59.32
C ILE A 863 -0.53 -10.32 -58.42
N HIS A 864 -1.68 -9.81 -58.83
CA HIS A 864 -2.40 -8.77 -58.11
C HIS A 864 -3.81 -9.21 -57.79
N LYS A 865 -4.31 -8.79 -56.63
CA LYS A 865 -5.73 -8.89 -56.31
C LYS A 865 -6.36 -7.51 -56.40
N ILE A 866 -7.55 -7.45 -56.95
CA ILE A 866 -8.34 -6.23 -57.09
C ILE A 866 -9.75 -6.55 -56.60
N ASP A 867 -10.22 -5.83 -55.60
CA ASP A 867 -11.53 -6.06 -55.00
C ASP A 867 -12.50 -4.88 -55.20
N TYR A 868 -12.02 -3.76 -55.72
CA TYR A 868 -12.88 -2.64 -56.07
C TYR A 868 -12.32 -1.84 -57.23
N ILE A 869 -13.22 -1.44 -58.16
CA ILE A 869 -12.93 -0.51 -59.24
C ILE A 869 -14.13 0.41 -59.46
N GLY A 870 -13.87 1.72 -59.59
CA GLY A 870 -14.88 2.71 -59.96
C GLY A 870 -14.30 3.88 -60.73
N LEU A 871 -15.13 4.55 -61.55
CA LEU A 871 -14.76 5.79 -62.26
C LEU A 871 -15.49 6.98 -61.62
N ASP A 872 -14.72 7.88 -61.03
CA ASP A 872 -15.23 9.10 -60.41
C ASP A 872 -15.21 10.26 -61.41
N THR A 873 -16.36 10.93 -61.54
CA THR A 873 -16.52 12.12 -62.39
C THR A 873 -16.77 13.39 -61.57
N SER A 874 -16.55 13.33 -60.26
CA SER A 874 -16.75 14.47 -59.36
C SER A 874 -15.60 15.48 -59.51
N PRO A 875 -15.85 16.79 -59.44
CA PRO A 875 -14.78 17.78 -59.46
C PRO A 875 -13.92 17.70 -58.20
N GLN A 876 -12.66 18.15 -58.30
CA GLN A 876 -11.77 18.26 -57.15
C GLN A 876 -12.39 19.18 -56.07
N GLN A 877 -12.51 18.66 -54.85
CA GLN A 877 -13.10 19.37 -53.72
C GLN A 877 -12.05 20.20 -52.97
N ASN A 878 -12.53 21.19 -52.22
CA ASN A 878 -11.66 22.00 -51.38
C ASN A 878 -11.19 21.20 -50.16
N ILE A 879 -9.88 21.02 -50.05
CA ILE A 879 -9.21 20.29 -48.96
C ILE A 879 -8.20 21.18 -48.26
N GLN A 880 -7.93 20.88 -46.99
CA GLN A 880 -6.87 21.54 -46.24
C GLN A 880 -5.79 20.53 -45.86
N VAL A 881 -4.57 20.76 -46.32
CA VAL A 881 -3.44 19.86 -46.09
C VAL A 881 -2.50 20.47 -45.05
N TYR A 882 -2.23 19.71 -43.98
CA TYR A 882 -1.22 20.03 -42.99
C TYR A 882 -0.06 19.05 -43.13
N THR A 883 1.17 19.56 -43.18
CA THR A 883 2.38 18.74 -43.19
C THR A 883 3.09 18.89 -41.86
N ALA A 884 3.27 17.79 -41.14
CA ALA A 884 3.95 17.76 -39.85
C ALA A 884 5.26 16.96 -39.94
N PRO A 885 6.40 17.56 -39.55
CA PRO A 885 7.61 16.79 -39.30
C PRO A 885 7.49 16.01 -37.97
N PRO A 886 8.35 14.99 -37.75
CA PRO A 886 8.47 14.31 -36.48
C PRO A 886 8.77 15.28 -35.34
N VAL A 887 7.99 15.23 -34.27
CA VAL A 887 8.32 15.94 -33.00
C VAL A 887 9.15 15.05 -32.06
N LEU A 888 9.03 13.73 -32.22
CA LEU A 888 9.83 12.73 -31.52
C LEU A 888 9.93 11.47 -32.40
N ALA A 889 11.08 10.82 -32.37
CA ALA A 889 11.30 9.53 -33.00
C ALA A 889 12.21 8.69 -32.08
N LEU A 890 11.74 7.50 -31.72
CA LEU A 890 12.39 6.58 -30.79
C LEU A 890 12.68 5.27 -31.53
N HIS A 891 13.96 4.99 -31.70
CA HIS A 891 14.46 3.74 -32.25
C HIS A 891 14.59 2.69 -31.14
N SER A 892 14.19 1.45 -31.41
CA SER A 892 14.22 0.33 -30.45
C SER A 892 15.61 0.09 -29.85
N GLU A 893 16.67 0.13 -30.68
CA GLU A 893 18.08 0.02 -30.24
C GLU A 893 18.82 1.36 -30.15
N GLY A 894 18.51 2.33 -31.03
CA GLY A 894 19.27 3.58 -31.18
C GLY A 894 18.81 4.75 -30.30
N GLY A 895 17.76 4.58 -29.49
CA GLY A 895 17.21 5.66 -28.66
C GLY A 895 16.58 6.79 -29.48
N LYS A 896 16.75 8.05 -29.04
CA LYS A 896 16.11 9.20 -29.70
C LYS A 896 16.88 9.63 -30.96
N ILE A 897 16.22 9.49 -32.11
CA ILE A 897 16.83 9.74 -33.45
C ILE A 897 16.10 10.83 -34.26
N THR A 898 15.23 11.63 -33.63
CA THR A 898 14.35 12.59 -34.33
C THR A 898 15.05 13.43 -35.38
N TRP A 899 16.26 13.92 -35.08
CA TRP A 899 17.02 14.79 -35.96
C TRP A 899 17.39 14.16 -37.31
N LYS A 900 17.54 12.82 -37.36
CA LYS A 900 17.86 12.04 -38.58
C LYS A 900 16.68 11.88 -39.54
N LEU A 901 15.48 12.30 -39.15
CA LEU A 901 14.26 12.13 -39.96
C LEU A 901 13.64 13.47 -40.38
N LEU A 902 14.26 14.60 -40.00
CA LEU A 902 13.71 15.93 -40.21
C LEU A 902 14.02 16.48 -41.60
N LEU A 903 15.21 16.21 -42.12
CA LEU A 903 15.75 16.84 -43.32
C LEU A 903 16.09 15.76 -44.34
N ASN A 904 15.97 16.10 -45.62
CA ASN A 904 16.60 15.33 -46.69
C ASN A 904 18.05 15.83 -46.77
N ASP A 905 18.94 15.18 -46.05
CA ASP A 905 20.35 15.54 -45.93
C ASP A 905 21.31 14.35 -46.08
N GLN A 906 20.78 13.18 -46.46
CA GLN A 906 21.49 11.92 -46.61
C GLN A 906 22.08 11.40 -45.28
N VAL A 907 21.51 11.81 -44.14
CA VAL A 907 21.88 11.33 -42.81
C VAL A 907 20.83 10.38 -42.26
N TYR A 908 21.02 9.10 -42.59
CA TYR A 908 20.00 8.09 -42.38
C TYR A 908 19.80 7.67 -40.91
N ALA A 909 18.54 7.45 -40.57
CA ALA A 909 18.12 6.48 -39.57
C ALA A 909 18.09 5.09 -40.20
N GLU A 910 19.01 4.25 -39.74
CA GLU A 910 19.09 2.84 -40.13
C GLU A 910 18.07 2.02 -39.34
N LEU A 911 17.50 0.99 -39.97
CA LEU A 911 16.55 0.07 -39.39
C LEU A 911 16.88 -1.35 -39.86
N LEU A 912 17.45 -2.17 -38.98
CA LEU A 912 17.88 -3.55 -39.24
C LEU A 912 16.75 -4.55 -38.97
N PRO A 913 16.86 -5.82 -39.44
CA PRO A 913 15.91 -6.88 -39.13
C PRO A 913 15.63 -7.01 -37.62
N GLY A 914 14.34 -6.94 -37.27
CA GLY A 914 13.82 -6.96 -35.90
C GLY A 914 13.69 -5.58 -35.23
N GLN A 915 14.16 -4.51 -35.85
CA GLN A 915 14.18 -3.17 -35.26
C GLN A 915 12.95 -2.33 -35.63
N GLN A 916 12.65 -1.36 -34.76
CA GLN A 916 11.48 -0.48 -34.88
C GLN A 916 11.85 0.98 -34.63
N ILE A 917 11.16 1.89 -35.31
CA ILE A 917 11.16 3.32 -35.01
C ILE A 917 9.73 3.78 -34.78
N GLN A 918 9.43 4.24 -33.56
CA GLN A 918 8.17 4.90 -33.24
C GLN A 918 8.30 6.41 -33.49
N ILE A 919 7.38 6.99 -34.24
CA ILE A 919 7.44 8.39 -34.68
C ILE A 919 6.16 9.11 -34.26
N TYR A 920 6.32 10.30 -33.71
CA TYR A 920 5.22 11.14 -33.19
C TYR A 920 5.15 12.45 -33.96
N PHE A 921 3.92 12.91 -34.25
CA PHE A 921 3.65 14.13 -35.01
C PHE A 921 2.61 14.98 -34.29
N ALA A 922 2.83 16.29 -34.19
CA ALA A 922 1.85 17.23 -33.66
C ALA A 922 1.06 17.87 -34.81
N LEU A 923 -0.27 17.78 -34.75
CA LEU A 923 -1.19 18.33 -35.76
C LEU A 923 -2.31 19.13 -35.09
N PRO A 924 -2.81 20.20 -35.72
CA PRO A 924 -3.94 20.96 -35.19
C PRO A 924 -5.20 20.09 -35.10
N ASN A 925 -6.03 20.36 -34.10
CA ASN A 925 -7.34 19.72 -33.98
C ASN A 925 -8.24 20.14 -35.14
N THR A 926 -9.17 19.26 -35.51
CA THR A 926 -10.15 19.51 -36.59
C THR A 926 -11.48 18.89 -36.25
N ASP A 927 -12.55 19.49 -36.76
CA ASP A 927 -13.93 18.98 -36.75
C ASP A 927 -14.32 18.33 -38.09
N LYS A 928 -13.44 18.40 -39.10
CA LYS A 928 -13.61 17.77 -40.41
C LYS A 928 -13.18 16.31 -40.39
N ALA A 929 -13.60 15.56 -41.41
CA ALA A 929 -13.01 14.25 -41.68
C ALA A 929 -11.53 14.44 -42.07
N ARG A 930 -10.66 13.53 -41.62
CA ARG A 930 -9.22 13.62 -41.82
C ARG A 930 -8.66 12.32 -42.37
N THR A 931 -8.01 12.41 -43.52
CA THR A 931 -7.23 11.33 -44.12
C THR A 931 -5.74 11.58 -43.86
N PHE A 932 -5.00 10.52 -43.54
CA PHE A 932 -3.57 10.60 -43.27
C PHE A 932 -2.74 9.99 -44.40
N ILE A 933 -1.67 10.68 -44.76
CA ILE A 933 -0.67 10.24 -45.73
C ILE A 933 0.69 10.29 -45.04
N VAL A 934 1.40 9.17 -45.00
CA VAL A 934 2.81 9.15 -44.59
C VAL A 934 3.67 9.41 -45.82
N TYR A 935 4.62 10.32 -45.66
CA TYR A 935 5.71 10.54 -46.61
C TYR A 935 6.98 9.95 -46.02
N LEU A 936 7.70 9.16 -46.80
CA LEU A 936 9.02 8.66 -46.47
C LEU A 936 9.97 8.93 -47.62
N GLU A 937 11.22 9.21 -47.27
CA GLU A 937 12.34 9.22 -48.20
C GLU A 937 13.45 8.34 -47.65
N GLY A 938 13.99 7.48 -48.51
CA GLY A 938 15.03 6.54 -48.14
C GLY A 938 15.07 5.33 -49.08
N HIS A 939 15.81 4.30 -48.69
CA HIS A 939 15.84 3.04 -49.43
C HIS A 939 16.04 1.84 -48.51
N TYR A 940 15.82 0.64 -49.01
CA TYR A 940 16.25 -0.58 -48.32
C TYR A 940 17.04 -1.51 -49.22
N GLN A 941 17.79 -2.41 -48.59
CA GLN A 941 18.58 -3.42 -49.26
C GLN A 941 18.31 -4.78 -48.61
N THR A 942 18.07 -5.81 -49.40
CA THR A 942 17.96 -7.18 -48.88
C THR A 942 19.32 -7.63 -48.34
N THR A 943 19.40 -7.88 -47.04
CA THR A 943 20.57 -8.49 -46.41
C THR A 943 20.61 -9.98 -46.79
N LYS A 944 21.74 -10.41 -47.36
CA LYS A 944 21.95 -11.81 -47.80
C LYS A 944 22.48 -12.69 -46.69
#